data_AF-A0A4R4F7G6-F1
#
_entry.id   AF-A0A4R4F7G6-F1
#
_cell.length_a   1.000
_cell.length_b   1.000
_cell.length_c   1.000
_cell.angle_alpha   90.00
_cell.angle_beta   90.00
_cell.angle_gamma   90.00
#
_symmetry.space_group_name_H-M   'P 1'
#
loop_
_entity.id
_entity.type
_entity.pdbx_description
1 polymer ?
#
loop_
_entity_poly.entity_id
_entity_poly.type
_entity_poly.pdbx_seq_one_letter_code
_entity_poly.pdbx_strand_id
1 'polypeptide(L)'
;MKRIILFFALFVTFVNPTSTAQAQSVNYDIDELSRAAVQVLVGDGSGSGTLIVLHNEALVVTNRHVVENFSEANIGILVDVTETAQPLFRAELRGFSMEYDFAYLELTHELNPDDLEADVSTLQPFNIQKLRAGDYGFNLPSVILDPNAELSRGAEIAIFGYPGIGDNELVYTNGSIASLQYGELNGMRLPMWYRTSAEMSPGNSGGLAVDTDGNFIGIPTSVVQEYETGGRLGNLLALPFALALMNDEEQMETDWVTYREENELALDHTAEPGFGSVSLTPMQVTAVHTAGITSGGEANANYLGESCVGYAATAPDYRFTLTSPMELVKVAFQSSGGQESDPTMIIRAPDGNWHCNDDDSGFDPAVYFTNAADGEYNVWVGSFSEGDFHPGQIVISNDGQHNGGIPVPATGDLDFSAEPTFGTVTLEEGFLPDPHTVAVTAGGSVDVSSQNIGNCYGYAATAPDVRLFWTGGSSDLFLSFIADNTSDDTTIVINDPNGNWHCNDDLNGLNPGVNIQSAPSGQYDIWVATYSSGNYFNGQLNISENVSSTSSGAQLDFSADPYFGEESLSAGFQPNPHSVSITAGGSVDLSTQDIGSCYGHAAEAPDFRLQWSGSSNLRIAFTASSTGDDTVIVVNDPNGNWHCNDDLEGLNPGLTFNSAASGQYDVWVGSYSEGEYIEGNLTIRDMSSNANSKLAMMERNNNIAPQLSVLQRYNDLEGIGPTHLQLQPGFLPDPHVVQVPAGGPVDVSSQNIGSCFGYVMSSPQAYLNWQGNGGALNFAYEANSGDAVMVINDGNGNWHCNDDFNGIDPGISFSSAPSGVYQIWVGSLYQGQDIQGQLKVSEIN
;
A
#
# COMPACT_ATOMS: atom_id res chain seq x y z
N MET A 1 -30.13 -91.90 -25.62
CA MET A 1 -28.69 -91.92 -25.29
C MET A 1 -28.13 -90.53 -25.54
N LYS A 2 -27.77 -89.82 -24.47
CA LYS A 2 -27.15 -88.47 -24.48
C LYS A 2 -25.65 -88.63 -24.77
N ARG A 3 -25.07 -87.79 -25.63
CA ARG A 3 -23.61 -87.73 -25.83
C ARG A 3 -23.06 -86.46 -25.18
N ILE A 4 -22.02 -86.68 -24.41
CA ILE A 4 -21.43 -85.84 -23.38
C ILE A 4 -20.43 -84.86 -24.01
N ILE A 5 -20.50 -83.62 -23.57
CA ILE A 5 -19.55 -82.53 -23.80
C ILE A 5 -18.35 -82.74 -22.88
N LEU A 6 -17.12 -82.75 -23.42
CA LEU A 6 -15.89 -82.65 -22.63
C LEU A 6 -15.17 -81.35 -23.01
N PHE A 7 -15.08 -80.44 -22.04
CA PHE A 7 -14.27 -79.22 -22.07
C PHE A 7 -12.79 -79.58 -21.92
N PHE A 8 -11.94 -79.11 -22.83
CA PHE A 8 -10.49 -79.03 -22.62
C PHE A 8 -10.15 -77.61 -22.16
N ALA A 9 -9.66 -77.48 -20.92
CA ALA A 9 -9.14 -76.23 -20.39
C ALA A 9 -7.71 -76.01 -20.93
N LEU A 10 -7.52 -74.94 -21.69
CA LEU A 10 -6.21 -74.46 -22.13
C LEU A 10 -5.69 -73.49 -21.05
N PHE A 11 -4.66 -73.89 -20.31
CA PHE A 11 -3.92 -73.00 -19.42
C PHE A 11 -3.09 -72.03 -20.27
N VAL A 12 -3.53 -70.78 -20.40
CA VAL A 12 -2.70 -69.68 -20.90
C VAL A 12 -2.00 -69.06 -19.71
N THR A 13 -0.70 -69.29 -19.59
CA THR A 13 0.17 -68.56 -18.66
C THR A 13 0.31 -67.13 -19.16
N PHE A 14 -0.34 -66.18 -18.48
CA PHE A 14 -0.04 -64.76 -18.60
C PHE A 14 1.37 -64.51 -18.05
N VAL A 15 2.34 -64.32 -18.93
CA VAL A 15 3.58 -63.64 -18.59
C VAL A 15 3.23 -62.16 -18.58
N ASN A 16 3.03 -61.59 -17.38
CA ASN A 16 2.97 -60.14 -17.24
C ASN A 16 4.35 -59.60 -17.66
N PRO A 17 4.45 -58.74 -18.70
CA PRO A 17 5.66 -57.94 -18.85
C PRO A 17 5.73 -57.06 -17.60
N THR A 18 6.74 -57.29 -16.78
CA THR A 18 7.17 -56.32 -15.76
C THR A 18 7.41 -55.03 -16.52
N SER A 19 6.55 -54.04 -16.29
CA SER A 19 6.81 -52.65 -16.67
C SER A 19 8.09 -52.24 -15.97
N THR A 20 9.21 -52.26 -16.69
CA THR A 20 10.37 -51.47 -16.29
C THR A 20 9.89 -50.02 -16.32
N ALA A 21 9.80 -49.38 -15.16
CA ALA A 21 9.73 -47.93 -15.08
C ALA A 21 10.86 -47.40 -15.97
N GLN A 22 10.53 -46.69 -17.05
CA GLN A 22 11.54 -45.96 -17.80
C GLN A 22 12.07 -44.90 -16.84
N ALA A 23 13.31 -45.06 -16.38
CA ALA A 23 14.05 -43.94 -15.83
C ALA A 23 14.09 -42.85 -16.92
N GLN A 24 13.74 -41.63 -16.52
CA GLN A 24 13.78 -40.44 -17.36
C GLN A 24 15.21 -40.29 -17.90
N SER A 25 15.40 -40.38 -19.21
CA SER A 25 16.73 -40.39 -19.82
C SER A 25 17.20 -38.96 -20.06
N VAL A 26 17.90 -38.38 -19.08
CA VAL A 26 18.70 -37.16 -19.28
C VAL A 26 19.98 -37.48 -20.05
N ASN A 27 20.47 -36.51 -20.84
CA ASN A 27 21.64 -36.65 -21.72
C ASN A 27 22.86 -35.87 -21.20
N TYR A 28 23.02 -35.82 -19.88
CA TYR A 28 24.16 -35.20 -19.19
C TYR A 28 24.48 -35.96 -17.90
N ASP A 29 25.69 -35.77 -17.37
CA ASP A 29 26.09 -36.31 -16.07
C ASP A 29 25.65 -35.34 -14.96
N ILE A 30 24.76 -35.81 -14.07
CA ILE A 30 24.19 -35.00 -12.99
C ILE A 30 25.31 -34.55 -12.04
N ASP A 31 26.23 -35.43 -11.66
CA ASP A 31 27.30 -35.14 -10.68
C ASP A 31 28.32 -34.14 -11.27
N GLU A 32 28.58 -34.23 -12.57
CA GLU A 32 29.44 -33.26 -13.26
C GLU A 32 28.78 -31.88 -13.31
N LEU A 33 27.49 -31.82 -13.66
CA LEU A 33 26.74 -30.58 -13.82
C LEU A 33 26.41 -29.90 -12.48
N SER A 34 26.27 -30.67 -11.39
CA SER A 34 26.07 -30.16 -10.03
C SER A 34 27.15 -29.16 -9.61
N ARG A 35 28.36 -29.22 -10.20
CA ARG A 35 29.46 -28.30 -9.89
C ARG A 35 29.30 -26.90 -10.53
N ALA A 36 28.37 -26.74 -11.46
CA ALA A 36 27.98 -25.43 -11.97
C ALA A 36 26.98 -24.72 -11.05
N ALA A 37 26.16 -25.46 -10.29
CA ALA A 37 25.43 -24.87 -9.19
C ALA A 37 26.40 -24.62 -8.03
N VAL A 38 26.40 -23.41 -7.50
CA VAL A 38 27.29 -22.99 -6.42
C VAL A 38 26.46 -22.50 -5.24
N GLN A 39 27.02 -22.60 -4.05
CA GLN A 39 26.45 -21.97 -2.87
C GLN A 39 26.97 -20.53 -2.80
N VAL A 40 26.07 -19.58 -2.61
CA VAL A 40 26.41 -18.17 -2.43
C VAL A 40 26.24 -17.87 -0.95
N LEU A 41 27.33 -17.46 -0.30
CA LEU A 41 27.40 -17.22 1.14
C LEU A 41 27.66 -15.73 1.36
N VAL A 42 26.73 -15.08 2.04
CA VAL A 42 26.81 -13.67 2.45
C VAL A 42 26.85 -13.59 3.98
N GLY A 43 26.93 -12.37 4.55
CA GLY A 43 27.23 -12.20 5.96
C GLY A 43 26.14 -12.68 6.92
N ASP A 44 24.89 -12.73 6.47
CA ASP A 44 23.71 -13.08 7.25
C ASP A 44 23.09 -14.43 6.84
N GLY A 45 23.33 -14.92 5.62
CA GLY A 45 23.14 -16.33 5.30
C GLY A 45 23.51 -16.77 3.89
N SER A 46 22.65 -17.53 3.22
CA SER A 46 23.06 -18.29 2.04
C SER A 46 21.95 -18.60 1.04
N GLY A 47 22.34 -18.64 -0.24
CA GLY A 47 21.49 -19.07 -1.35
C GLY A 47 22.25 -19.87 -2.39
N SER A 48 21.65 -20.01 -3.57
CA SER A 48 22.29 -20.66 -4.71
C SER A 48 22.77 -19.65 -5.74
N GLY A 49 23.71 -20.09 -6.56
CA GLY A 49 24.19 -19.38 -7.73
C GLY A 49 24.46 -20.38 -8.86
N THR A 50 24.69 -19.86 -10.06
CA THR A 50 25.20 -20.63 -11.19
C THR A 50 26.53 -20.04 -11.65
N LEU A 51 27.60 -20.83 -11.59
CA LEU A 51 28.91 -20.46 -12.10
C LEU A 51 28.96 -20.65 -13.63
N ILE A 52 29.17 -19.54 -14.34
CA ILE A 52 29.30 -19.48 -15.79
C ILE A 52 30.64 -18.85 -16.18
N VAL A 53 31.10 -19.15 -17.39
CA VAL A 53 32.27 -18.47 -17.97
C VAL A 53 31.82 -17.69 -19.19
N LEU A 54 31.83 -16.37 -19.10
CA LEU A 54 31.43 -15.45 -20.15
C LEU A 54 32.57 -14.48 -20.42
N HIS A 55 32.89 -14.21 -21.68
CA HIS A 55 33.96 -13.26 -22.08
C HIS A 55 35.33 -13.45 -21.40
N ASN A 56 35.68 -14.68 -20.98
CA ASN A 56 36.91 -15.00 -20.24
C ASN A 56 36.94 -14.50 -18.78
N GLU A 57 35.77 -14.25 -18.22
CA GLU A 57 35.51 -13.99 -16.80
C GLU A 57 34.73 -15.18 -16.22
N ALA A 58 34.92 -15.46 -14.94
CA ALA A 58 34.15 -16.45 -14.22
C ALA A 58 33.11 -15.70 -13.38
N LEU A 59 31.85 -15.82 -13.77
CA LEU A 59 30.74 -15.09 -13.19
C LEU A 59 29.82 -16.05 -12.44
N VAL A 60 29.27 -15.61 -11.33
CA VAL A 60 28.18 -16.30 -10.64
C VAL A 60 26.92 -15.49 -10.87
N VAL A 61 25.96 -16.06 -11.60
CA VAL A 61 24.60 -15.48 -11.69
C VAL A 61 23.75 -16.02 -10.55
N THR A 62 22.92 -15.17 -9.96
CA THR A 62 22.05 -15.52 -8.84
C THR A 62 20.83 -14.58 -8.84
N ASN A 63 19.98 -14.67 -7.83
CA ASN A 63 18.95 -13.68 -7.61
C ASN A 63 19.50 -12.48 -6.85
N ARG A 64 18.90 -11.31 -7.10
CA ARG A 64 19.24 -10.09 -6.37
C ARG A 64 19.01 -10.27 -4.86
N HIS A 65 17.89 -10.85 -4.44
CA HIS A 65 17.60 -11.08 -3.01
C HIS A 65 18.63 -11.96 -2.28
N VAL A 66 19.43 -12.77 -3.00
CA VAL A 66 20.49 -13.59 -2.40
C VAL A 66 21.72 -12.75 -2.02
N VAL A 67 21.93 -11.60 -2.67
CA VAL A 67 23.13 -10.75 -2.52
C VAL A 67 22.84 -9.29 -2.22
N GLU A 68 21.58 -8.89 -2.12
CA GLU A 68 21.02 -8.53 -0.83
C GLU A 68 21.82 -7.52 0.02
N ASN A 69 22.33 -6.38 -0.48
CA ASN A 69 23.22 -5.42 0.26
C ASN A 69 24.65 -5.85 0.51
N PHE A 70 25.04 -6.99 -0.04
CA PHE A 70 26.41 -7.44 -0.01
C PHE A 70 27.07 -7.11 -1.35
N SER A 71 28.13 -6.31 -1.29
CA SER A 71 28.99 -6.04 -2.45
C SER A 71 29.89 -7.23 -2.79
N GLU A 72 29.92 -8.26 -1.94
CA GLU A 72 30.76 -9.43 -2.08
C GLU A 72 30.14 -10.67 -1.44
N ALA A 73 30.48 -11.85 -1.95
CA ALA A 73 30.03 -13.13 -1.42
C ALA A 73 31.15 -14.17 -1.44
N ASN A 74 31.11 -15.11 -0.50
CA ASN A 74 31.91 -16.32 -0.53
C ASN A 74 31.20 -17.38 -1.38
N ILE A 75 31.91 -18.00 -2.31
CA ILE A 75 31.34 -18.96 -3.26
C ILE A 75 31.78 -20.38 -2.90
N GLY A 76 30.79 -21.18 -2.49
CA GLY A 76 30.91 -22.60 -2.19
C GLY A 76 30.75 -23.47 -3.43
N ILE A 77 31.67 -24.41 -3.66
CA ILE A 77 31.61 -25.35 -4.79
C ILE A 77 31.80 -26.78 -4.30
N LEU A 78 31.08 -27.73 -4.93
CA LEU A 78 31.33 -29.16 -4.72
C LEU A 78 32.68 -29.56 -5.33
N VAL A 79 33.64 -29.89 -4.46
CA VAL A 79 34.90 -30.55 -4.84
C VAL A 79 34.70 -32.06 -4.86
N ASP A 80 34.00 -32.60 -3.86
CA ASP A 80 33.47 -33.95 -3.85
C ASP A 80 31.95 -33.86 -3.86
N VAL A 81 31.29 -34.63 -4.74
CA VAL A 81 29.82 -34.59 -4.90
C VAL A 81 29.10 -35.32 -3.76
N THR A 82 29.84 -36.05 -2.93
CA THR A 82 29.30 -36.72 -1.73
C THR A 82 29.52 -35.93 -0.45
N GLU A 83 30.06 -34.71 -0.53
CA GLU A 83 30.34 -33.83 0.61
C GLU A 83 29.64 -32.48 0.39
N THR A 84 29.61 -31.62 1.41
CA THR A 84 29.05 -30.27 1.29
C THR A 84 29.94 -29.37 0.43
N ALA A 85 29.34 -28.30 -0.10
CA ALA A 85 30.08 -27.29 -0.87
C ALA A 85 31.16 -26.62 -0.02
N GLN A 86 32.35 -26.43 -0.59
CA GLN A 86 33.47 -25.78 0.09
C GLN A 86 33.61 -24.34 -0.40
N PRO A 87 33.66 -23.33 0.49
CA PRO A 87 33.91 -21.94 0.11
C PRO A 87 35.34 -21.77 -0.41
N LEU A 88 35.49 -21.69 -1.73
CA LEU A 88 36.80 -21.65 -2.39
C LEU A 88 37.13 -20.30 -3.01
N PHE A 89 36.14 -19.41 -3.18
CA PHE A 89 36.34 -18.14 -3.85
C PHE A 89 35.63 -17.00 -3.13
N ARG A 90 36.20 -15.80 -3.25
CA ARG A 90 35.50 -14.53 -3.02
C ARG A 90 35.02 -14.02 -4.36
N ALA A 91 33.79 -13.53 -4.40
CA ALA A 91 33.20 -12.89 -5.57
C ALA A 91 32.74 -11.47 -5.23
N GLU A 92 32.87 -10.55 -6.18
CA GLU A 92 32.40 -9.17 -6.06
C GLU A 92 31.14 -8.98 -6.91
N LEU A 93 30.15 -8.28 -6.37
CA LEU A 93 28.95 -7.90 -7.11
C LEU A 93 29.34 -6.97 -8.27
N ARG A 94 28.84 -7.28 -9.47
CA ARG A 94 29.08 -6.49 -10.69
C ARG A 94 27.82 -5.78 -11.17
N GLY A 95 26.66 -6.38 -10.94
CA GLY A 95 25.40 -5.67 -11.08
C GLY A 95 24.20 -6.50 -10.65
N PHE A 96 23.09 -5.81 -10.43
CA PHE A 96 21.81 -6.39 -10.05
C PHE A 96 20.64 -5.60 -10.64
N SER A 97 19.50 -6.25 -10.84
CA SER A 97 18.26 -5.64 -11.28
C SER A 97 17.20 -5.77 -10.19
N MET A 98 16.63 -4.63 -9.80
CA MET A 98 15.54 -4.55 -8.83
C MET A 98 14.25 -5.15 -9.38
N GLU A 99 13.91 -4.83 -10.63
CA GLU A 99 12.65 -5.25 -11.27
C GLU A 99 12.60 -6.76 -11.51
N TYR A 100 13.72 -7.38 -11.89
CA TYR A 100 13.75 -8.78 -12.34
C TYR A 100 14.38 -9.74 -11.33
N ASP A 101 14.71 -9.26 -10.13
CA ASP A 101 15.33 -10.02 -9.05
C ASP A 101 16.55 -10.85 -9.52
N PHE A 102 17.43 -10.19 -10.27
CA PHE A 102 18.61 -10.80 -10.91
C PHE A 102 19.88 -10.13 -10.43
N ALA A 103 20.95 -10.90 -10.19
CA ALA A 103 22.27 -10.35 -9.89
C ALA A 103 23.38 -11.23 -10.48
N TYR A 104 24.54 -10.62 -10.68
CA TYR A 104 25.74 -11.36 -11.04
C TYR A 104 27.00 -10.81 -10.36
N LEU A 105 27.86 -11.75 -9.97
CA LEU A 105 29.13 -11.50 -9.31
C LEU A 105 30.28 -12.02 -10.15
N GLU A 106 31.47 -11.45 -10.00
CA GLU A 106 32.71 -11.94 -10.61
C GLU A 106 33.60 -12.58 -9.54
N LEU A 107 34.14 -13.77 -9.81
CA LEU A 107 35.15 -14.37 -8.94
C LEU A 107 36.44 -13.53 -8.96
N THR A 108 36.85 -12.98 -7.81
CA THR A 108 38.01 -12.08 -7.74
C THR A 108 39.18 -12.67 -6.96
N HIS A 109 38.95 -13.52 -5.95
CA HIS A 109 40.01 -14.09 -5.11
C HIS A 109 39.82 -15.58 -4.79
N GLU A 110 40.91 -16.28 -4.56
CA GLU A 110 40.94 -17.62 -3.97
C GLU A 110 40.78 -17.50 -2.44
N LEU A 111 39.86 -18.28 -1.87
CA LEU A 111 39.55 -18.30 -0.43
C LEU A 111 40.03 -19.61 0.20
N ASN A 112 40.47 -19.54 1.46
CA ASN A 112 40.73 -20.71 2.27
C ASN A 112 39.44 -21.09 3.03
N PRO A 113 38.90 -22.32 2.87
CA PRO A 113 37.69 -22.75 3.60
C PRO A 113 37.80 -22.65 5.12
N ASP A 114 39.02 -22.69 5.67
CA ASP A 114 39.27 -22.58 7.11
C ASP A 114 39.28 -21.12 7.63
N ASP A 115 39.24 -20.12 6.75
CA ASP A 115 39.37 -18.69 7.09
C ASP A 115 38.48 -17.82 6.18
N LEU A 116 37.17 -17.85 6.44
CA LEU A 116 36.15 -17.19 5.60
C LEU A 116 36.12 -15.65 5.74
N GLU A 117 36.70 -15.13 6.83
CA GLU A 117 36.74 -13.71 7.19
C GLU A 117 38.09 -13.06 6.85
N ALA A 118 38.92 -13.74 6.06
CA ALA A 118 40.23 -13.26 5.68
C ALA A 118 40.12 -11.92 4.92
N ASP A 119 40.93 -10.95 5.35
CA ASP A 119 41.04 -9.65 4.68
C ASP A 119 41.44 -9.83 3.22
N VAL A 120 40.65 -9.26 2.29
CA VAL A 120 40.85 -9.37 0.83
C VAL A 120 42.27 -9.03 0.41
N SER A 121 42.94 -8.08 1.09
CA SER A 121 44.32 -7.70 0.80
C SER A 121 45.35 -8.82 1.01
N THR A 122 44.95 -9.89 1.72
CA THR A 122 45.78 -11.06 2.00
C THR A 122 45.49 -12.26 1.09
N LEU A 123 44.36 -12.23 0.37
CA LEU A 123 43.92 -13.31 -0.50
C LEU A 123 44.69 -13.34 -1.82
N GLN A 124 44.78 -14.53 -2.44
CA GLN A 124 45.37 -14.66 -3.76
C GLN A 124 44.34 -14.23 -4.82
N PRO A 125 44.72 -13.44 -5.84
CA PRO A 125 43.81 -13.12 -6.94
C PRO A 125 43.37 -14.38 -7.68
N PHE A 126 42.10 -14.41 -8.08
CA PHE A 126 41.50 -15.51 -8.83
C PHE A 126 42.22 -15.73 -10.16
N ASN A 127 42.34 -17.01 -10.55
CA ASN A 127 42.99 -17.40 -11.80
C ASN A 127 42.09 -18.32 -12.63
N ILE A 128 41.49 -17.77 -13.68
CA ILE A 128 40.62 -18.54 -14.57
C ILE A 128 41.34 -19.68 -15.33
N GLN A 129 42.66 -19.59 -15.54
CA GLN A 129 43.39 -20.69 -16.17
C GLN A 129 43.49 -21.92 -15.25
N LYS A 130 43.63 -21.70 -13.93
CA LYS A 130 43.54 -22.77 -12.93
C LYS A 130 42.15 -23.41 -12.91
N LEU A 131 41.09 -22.60 -12.96
CA LEU A 131 39.72 -23.10 -13.02
C LEU A 131 39.50 -24.00 -14.24
N ARG A 132 39.93 -23.55 -15.42
CA ARG A 132 39.83 -24.33 -16.67
C ARG A 132 40.71 -25.59 -16.70
N ALA A 133 41.83 -25.59 -15.97
CA ALA A 133 42.71 -26.74 -15.84
C ALA A 133 42.23 -27.76 -14.80
N GLY A 134 41.25 -27.39 -13.98
CA GLY A 134 40.76 -28.19 -12.87
C GLY A 134 41.67 -28.19 -11.64
N ASP A 135 42.54 -27.19 -11.52
CA ASP A 135 43.59 -27.12 -10.48
C ASP A 135 43.01 -26.87 -9.07
N TYR A 136 41.73 -26.50 -8.96
CA TYR A 136 41.01 -26.35 -7.68
C TYR A 136 40.40 -27.67 -7.17
N GLY A 137 40.74 -28.80 -7.81
CA GLY A 137 40.26 -30.14 -7.39
C GLY A 137 38.92 -30.55 -8.02
N PHE A 138 38.39 -29.75 -8.93
CA PHE A 138 37.20 -30.06 -9.71
C PHE A 138 37.34 -29.59 -11.16
N ASN A 139 36.64 -30.24 -12.08
CA ASN A 139 36.51 -29.74 -13.46
C ASN A 139 35.22 -28.94 -13.57
N LEU A 140 35.29 -27.74 -14.16
CA LEU A 140 34.09 -26.96 -14.45
C LEU A 140 33.31 -27.64 -15.59
N PRO A 141 32.02 -27.98 -15.39
CA PRO A 141 31.21 -28.57 -16.45
C PRO A 141 31.01 -27.57 -17.59
N SER A 142 30.81 -28.09 -18.81
CA SER A 142 30.44 -27.26 -19.96
C SER A 142 28.96 -26.89 -19.88
N VAL A 143 28.65 -25.82 -19.13
CA VAL A 143 27.32 -25.21 -19.15
C VAL A 143 27.14 -24.50 -20.50
N ILE A 144 26.24 -24.99 -21.33
CA ILE A 144 25.96 -24.38 -22.63
C ILE A 144 25.03 -23.19 -22.42
N LEU A 145 25.53 -22.00 -22.77
CA LEU A 145 24.76 -20.77 -22.83
C LEU A 145 24.21 -20.61 -24.26
N ASP A 146 22.99 -21.06 -24.51
CA ASP A 146 22.30 -20.82 -25.78
C ASP A 146 21.18 -19.79 -25.60
N PRO A 147 21.42 -18.50 -25.91
CA PRO A 147 20.40 -17.46 -25.80
C PRO A 147 19.26 -17.62 -26.82
N ASN A 148 19.39 -18.54 -27.79
CA ASN A 148 18.37 -18.81 -28.81
C ASN A 148 17.61 -20.12 -28.54
N ALA A 149 17.87 -20.79 -27.42
CA ALA A 149 17.15 -22.01 -27.08
C ALA A 149 15.66 -21.71 -26.87
N GLU A 150 14.83 -22.22 -27.78
CA GLU A 150 13.37 -22.09 -27.67
C GLU A 150 12.81 -23.23 -26.81
N LEU A 151 12.28 -22.87 -25.65
CA LEU A 151 11.64 -23.81 -24.73
C LEU A 151 10.13 -23.83 -24.94
N SER A 152 9.53 -25.02 -25.00
CA SER A 152 8.09 -25.20 -25.17
C SER A 152 7.42 -25.70 -23.90
N ARG A 153 6.12 -25.40 -23.73
CA ARG A 153 5.30 -26.02 -22.69
C ARG A 153 5.37 -27.55 -22.76
N GLY A 154 5.50 -28.19 -21.60
CA GLY A 154 5.71 -29.62 -21.45
C GLY A 154 7.15 -30.08 -21.67
N ALA A 155 8.09 -29.17 -21.97
CA ALA A 155 9.51 -29.51 -21.95
C ALA A 155 9.92 -29.94 -20.54
N GLU A 156 10.63 -31.06 -20.45
CA GLU A 156 11.16 -31.56 -19.18
C GLU A 156 12.41 -30.77 -18.81
N ILE A 157 12.53 -30.46 -17.52
CA ILE A 157 13.64 -29.69 -16.96
C ILE A 157 14.11 -30.28 -15.64
N ALA A 158 15.31 -29.90 -15.23
CA ALA A 158 15.84 -30.15 -13.90
C ALA A 158 16.34 -28.86 -13.25
N ILE A 159 16.30 -28.81 -11.92
CA ILE A 159 16.79 -27.71 -11.09
C ILE A 159 17.83 -28.26 -10.13
N PHE A 160 18.93 -27.51 -9.98
CA PHE A 160 20.01 -27.74 -9.04
C PHE A 160 20.12 -26.52 -8.12
N GLY A 161 20.19 -26.74 -6.81
CA GLY A 161 20.35 -25.67 -5.83
C GLY A 161 20.70 -26.21 -4.44
N TYR A 162 20.87 -25.30 -3.49
CA TYR A 162 21.20 -25.55 -2.10
C TYR A 162 20.04 -25.07 -1.21
N PRO A 163 18.94 -25.82 -1.13
CA PRO A 163 17.80 -25.42 -0.32
C PRO A 163 18.14 -25.52 1.17
N GLY A 164 17.62 -24.59 1.99
CA GLY A 164 17.93 -24.52 3.43
C GLY A 164 17.49 -25.77 4.22
N ILE A 165 16.55 -26.54 3.68
CA ILE A 165 16.08 -27.82 4.26
C ILE A 165 17.07 -28.98 4.10
N GLY A 166 18.13 -28.81 3.29
CA GLY A 166 19.10 -29.85 2.95
C GLY A 166 20.41 -29.80 3.71
N ASP A 167 20.52 -29.07 4.83
CA ASP A 167 21.77 -28.92 5.60
C ASP A 167 22.99 -28.48 4.74
N ASN A 168 22.77 -27.56 3.78
CA ASN A 168 23.76 -27.10 2.78
C ASN A 168 24.22 -28.16 1.77
N GLU A 169 23.45 -29.24 1.60
CA GLU A 169 23.62 -30.19 0.50
C GLU A 169 22.97 -29.69 -0.78
N LEU A 170 23.56 -30.09 -1.91
CA LEU A 170 22.99 -29.81 -3.23
C LEU A 170 21.80 -30.75 -3.48
N VAL A 171 20.67 -30.15 -3.87
CA VAL A 171 19.44 -30.84 -4.19
C VAL A 171 19.17 -30.77 -5.69
N TYR A 172 18.75 -31.91 -6.23
CA TYR A 172 18.31 -32.08 -7.62
C TYR A 172 16.79 -32.34 -7.64
N THR A 173 16.04 -31.50 -8.35
CA THR A 173 14.61 -31.71 -8.61
C THR A 173 14.33 -31.70 -10.10
N ASN A 174 13.23 -32.34 -10.51
CA ASN A 174 12.81 -32.36 -11.90
C ASN A 174 11.34 -31.96 -12.06
N GLY A 175 10.98 -31.54 -13.26
CA GLY A 175 9.61 -31.14 -13.58
C GLY A 175 9.45 -30.79 -15.06
N SER A 176 8.43 -30.02 -15.36
CA SER A 176 8.15 -29.59 -16.73
C SER A 176 7.72 -28.14 -16.79
N ILE A 177 7.91 -27.52 -17.95
CA ILE A 177 7.46 -26.17 -18.22
C ILE A 177 5.94 -26.13 -18.33
N ALA A 178 5.29 -25.49 -17.36
CA ALA A 178 3.84 -25.29 -17.33
C ALA A 178 3.42 -24.11 -18.23
N SER A 179 4.14 -22.99 -18.18
CA SER A 179 3.86 -21.82 -19.01
C SER A 179 5.10 -20.96 -19.24
N LEU A 180 5.01 -20.05 -20.20
CA LEU A 180 6.10 -19.17 -20.65
C LEU A 180 5.52 -17.76 -20.75
N GLN A 181 6.24 -16.75 -20.28
CA GLN A 181 5.91 -15.34 -20.39
C GLN A 181 7.02 -14.63 -21.16
N TYR A 182 6.65 -13.76 -22.09
CA TYR A 182 7.59 -12.93 -22.84
C TYR A 182 7.60 -11.52 -22.25
N GLY A 183 8.79 -10.93 -22.19
CA GLY A 183 9.02 -9.52 -21.91
C GLY A 183 9.60 -8.82 -23.13
N GLU A 184 9.70 -7.50 -23.06
CA GLU A 184 10.40 -6.68 -24.05
C GLU A 184 11.55 -5.97 -23.35
N LEU A 185 12.77 -6.12 -23.87
CA LEU A 185 13.97 -5.48 -23.35
C LEU A 185 14.79 -4.97 -24.54
N ASN A 186 15.16 -3.69 -24.52
CA ASN A 186 15.85 -3.03 -25.64
C ASN A 186 15.16 -3.20 -27.00
N GLY A 187 13.81 -3.16 -27.03
CA GLY A 187 13.01 -3.37 -28.24
C GLY A 187 13.04 -4.81 -28.78
N MET A 188 13.57 -5.76 -28.03
CA MET A 188 13.59 -7.18 -28.36
C MET A 188 12.59 -7.93 -27.49
N ARG A 189 11.69 -8.68 -28.14
CA ARG A 189 10.77 -9.58 -27.45
C ARG A 189 11.49 -10.88 -27.09
N LEU A 190 11.75 -11.10 -25.81
CA LEU A 190 12.49 -12.25 -25.28
C LEU A 190 11.61 -13.05 -24.31
N PRO A 191 11.80 -14.39 -24.20
CA PRO A 191 11.21 -15.13 -23.10
C PRO A 191 11.77 -14.57 -21.79
N MET A 192 10.90 -14.17 -20.86
CA MET A 192 11.27 -13.54 -19.59
C MET A 192 11.11 -14.53 -18.43
N TRP A 193 9.92 -15.13 -18.28
CA TRP A 193 9.66 -16.10 -17.22
C TRP A 193 9.26 -17.46 -17.77
N TYR A 194 9.85 -18.50 -17.21
CA TYR A 194 9.45 -19.89 -17.39
C TYR A 194 8.79 -20.39 -16.11
N ARG A 195 7.50 -20.75 -16.17
CA ARG A 195 6.80 -21.36 -15.04
C ARG A 195 6.94 -22.86 -15.10
N THR A 196 7.32 -23.50 -14.00
CA THR A 196 7.63 -24.92 -13.92
C THR A 196 6.84 -25.63 -12.83
N SER A 197 6.58 -26.92 -13.05
CA SER A 197 6.07 -27.84 -12.03
C SER A 197 7.18 -28.49 -11.20
N ALA A 198 8.45 -28.18 -11.47
CA ALA A 198 9.58 -28.69 -10.72
C ALA A 198 9.50 -28.19 -9.26
N GLU A 199 9.77 -29.10 -8.32
CA GLU A 199 9.74 -28.76 -6.91
C GLU A 199 10.84 -27.74 -6.58
N MET A 200 10.45 -26.67 -5.89
CA MET A 200 11.33 -25.59 -5.45
C MET A 200 11.04 -25.29 -3.99
N SER A 201 12.11 -25.02 -3.24
CA SER A 201 12.05 -24.61 -1.83
C SER A 201 12.99 -23.43 -1.61
N PRO A 202 12.82 -22.66 -0.51
CA PRO A 202 13.78 -21.63 -0.13
C PRO A 202 15.22 -22.15 -0.15
N GLY A 203 16.12 -21.38 -0.77
CA GLY A 203 17.52 -21.72 -1.02
C GLY A 203 17.84 -22.27 -2.41
N ASN A 204 16.85 -22.73 -3.20
CA ASN A 204 17.07 -23.02 -4.64
C ASN A 204 17.22 -21.75 -5.51
N SER A 205 16.81 -20.61 -4.97
CA SER A 205 16.91 -19.29 -5.61
C SER A 205 18.34 -19.01 -6.05
N GLY A 206 18.51 -18.64 -7.31
CA GLY A 206 19.78 -18.33 -7.94
C GLY A 206 20.50 -19.55 -8.53
N GLY A 207 19.98 -20.75 -8.30
CA GLY A 207 20.56 -22.01 -8.77
C GLY A 207 20.49 -22.21 -10.29
N LEU A 208 20.70 -23.45 -10.71
CA LEU A 208 20.82 -23.82 -12.13
C LEU A 208 19.58 -24.59 -12.58
N ALA A 209 18.84 -24.08 -13.58
CA ALA A 209 17.83 -24.86 -14.28
C ALA A 209 18.31 -25.26 -15.68
N VAL A 210 18.16 -26.55 -16.03
CA VAL A 210 18.58 -27.10 -17.31
C VAL A 210 17.49 -27.89 -18.02
N ASP A 211 17.61 -27.98 -19.35
CA ASP A 211 16.84 -28.91 -20.15
C ASP A 211 17.39 -30.35 -20.10
N THR A 212 16.78 -31.27 -20.84
CA THR A 212 17.19 -32.69 -20.89
C THR A 212 18.59 -32.93 -21.48
N ASP A 213 19.16 -31.95 -22.17
CA ASP A 213 20.51 -32.01 -22.73
C ASP A 213 21.56 -31.32 -21.83
N GLY A 214 21.14 -30.76 -20.69
CA GLY A 214 22.01 -30.08 -19.74
C GLY A 214 22.33 -28.64 -20.13
N ASN A 215 21.59 -28.05 -21.08
CA ASN A 215 21.76 -26.65 -21.44
C ASN A 215 21.15 -25.76 -20.35
N PHE A 216 21.82 -24.65 -20.02
CA PHE A 216 21.28 -23.69 -19.06
C PHE A 216 20.12 -22.94 -19.69
N ILE A 217 18.95 -23.03 -19.06
CA ILE A 217 17.72 -22.42 -19.58
C ILE A 217 17.21 -21.25 -18.72
N GLY A 218 17.56 -21.22 -17.43
CA GLY A 218 17.11 -20.14 -16.56
C GLY A 218 17.47 -20.31 -15.09
N ILE A 219 17.24 -19.25 -14.34
CA ILE A 219 17.62 -19.11 -12.93
C ILE A 219 16.35 -19.29 -12.10
N PRO A 220 16.26 -20.28 -11.20
CA PRO A 220 15.13 -20.39 -10.27
C PRO A 220 15.05 -19.15 -9.39
N THR A 221 13.87 -18.53 -9.30
CA THR A 221 13.70 -17.23 -8.62
C THR A 221 12.66 -17.27 -7.50
N SER A 222 11.43 -17.67 -7.82
CA SER A 222 10.30 -17.60 -6.87
C SER A 222 9.32 -18.75 -7.05
N VAL A 223 8.43 -18.93 -6.09
CA VAL A 223 7.31 -19.89 -6.16
C VAL A 223 6.01 -19.12 -6.00
N VAL A 224 5.10 -19.29 -6.95
CA VAL A 224 3.72 -18.77 -6.85
C VAL A 224 2.84 -19.88 -6.30
N GLN A 225 2.09 -19.57 -5.24
CA GLN A 225 1.12 -20.48 -4.64
C GLN A 225 -0.31 -19.99 -4.88
N GLU A 226 -1.19 -20.89 -5.32
CA GLU A 226 -2.62 -20.66 -5.40
C GLU A 226 -3.28 -21.15 -4.10
N TYR A 227 -3.84 -20.22 -3.32
CA TYR A 227 -4.33 -20.49 -1.96
C TYR A 227 -5.59 -21.37 -1.92
N GLU A 228 -6.41 -21.39 -2.98
CA GLU A 228 -7.63 -22.21 -3.03
C GLU A 228 -7.37 -23.68 -3.38
N THR A 229 -6.39 -23.96 -4.24
CA THR A 229 -6.10 -25.31 -4.74
C THR A 229 -4.86 -25.94 -4.10
N GLY A 230 -4.02 -25.12 -3.44
CA GLY A 230 -2.69 -25.50 -2.98
C GLY A 230 -1.68 -25.71 -4.12
N GLY A 231 -2.03 -25.31 -5.35
CA GLY A 231 -1.15 -25.42 -6.51
C GLY A 231 0.10 -24.55 -6.34
N ARG A 232 1.28 -25.12 -6.64
CA ARG A 232 2.56 -24.40 -6.61
C ARG A 232 3.21 -24.46 -7.99
N LEU A 233 3.63 -23.30 -8.50
CA LEU A 233 4.43 -23.19 -9.72
C LEU A 233 5.70 -22.39 -9.42
N GLY A 234 6.85 -22.95 -9.77
CA GLY A 234 8.13 -22.24 -9.71
C GLY A 234 8.27 -21.28 -10.89
N ASN A 235 8.89 -20.13 -10.69
CA ASN A 235 9.31 -19.21 -11.74
C ASN A 235 10.81 -19.32 -11.93
N LEU A 236 11.24 -19.42 -13.19
CA LEU A 236 12.63 -19.31 -13.60
C LEU A 236 12.79 -18.07 -14.47
N LEU A 237 13.75 -17.21 -14.13
CA LEU A 237 14.17 -16.13 -15.03
C LEU A 237 14.89 -16.76 -16.22
N ALA A 238 14.39 -16.52 -17.43
CA ALA A 238 14.91 -17.15 -18.62
C ALA A 238 16.32 -16.62 -18.96
N LEU A 239 17.25 -17.52 -19.28
CA LEU A 239 18.64 -17.17 -19.59
C LEU A 239 18.79 -16.09 -20.69
N PRO A 240 18.04 -16.12 -21.80
CA PRO A 240 18.14 -15.07 -22.83
C PRO A 240 17.83 -13.68 -22.29
N PHE A 241 16.88 -13.57 -21.36
CA PHE A 241 16.51 -12.31 -20.71
C PHE A 241 17.58 -11.87 -19.71
N ALA A 242 18.05 -12.78 -18.86
CA ALA A 242 19.12 -12.51 -17.90
C ALA A 242 20.41 -12.01 -18.59
N LEU A 243 20.82 -12.64 -19.70
CA LEU A 243 21.97 -12.19 -20.49
C LEU A 243 21.74 -10.84 -21.15
N ALA A 244 20.50 -10.52 -21.55
CA ALA A 244 20.18 -9.22 -22.11
C ALA A 244 20.19 -8.13 -21.03
N LEU A 245 19.71 -8.42 -19.81
CA LEU A 245 19.79 -7.52 -18.65
C LEU A 245 21.23 -7.15 -18.32
N MET A 246 22.17 -8.10 -18.33
CA MET A 246 23.60 -7.82 -18.08
C MET A 246 24.23 -6.78 -19.02
N ASN A 247 23.58 -6.46 -20.14
CA ASN A 247 24.05 -5.45 -21.10
C ASN A 247 23.19 -4.18 -21.11
N ASP A 248 22.25 -4.06 -20.18
CA ASP A 248 21.30 -2.95 -20.08
C ASP A 248 21.64 -2.09 -18.86
N GLU A 249 22.25 -0.92 -19.11
CA GLU A 249 22.66 0.02 -18.05
C GLU A 249 21.47 0.73 -17.38
N GLU A 250 20.28 0.73 -17.98
CA GLU A 250 19.07 1.33 -17.38
C GLU A 250 18.38 0.36 -16.42
N GLN A 251 18.53 -0.95 -16.66
CA GLN A 251 17.88 -2.01 -15.88
C GLN A 251 18.78 -2.64 -14.81
N MET A 252 20.07 -2.27 -14.81
CA MET A 252 21.09 -2.82 -13.92
C MET A 252 21.74 -1.73 -13.09
N GLU A 253 21.69 -1.96 -11.78
CA GLU A 253 22.42 -1.22 -10.77
C GLU A 253 23.74 -1.90 -10.46
N THR A 254 24.73 -1.14 -9.97
CA THR A 254 26.08 -1.68 -9.71
C THR A 254 26.51 -1.55 -8.26
N ASP A 255 25.83 -0.70 -7.49
CA ASP A 255 26.24 -0.38 -6.13
C ASP A 255 25.02 -0.09 -5.24
N TRP A 256 24.91 -0.85 -4.15
CA TRP A 256 23.81 -0.72 -3.21
C TRP A 256 23.80 0.63 -2.49
N VAL A 257 24.95 1.28 -2.27
CA VAL A 257 24.99 2.61 -1.62
C VAL A 257 24.40 3.66 -2.55
N THR A 258 24.90 3.72 -3.79
CA THR A 258 24.46 4.67 -4.81
C THR A 258 22.97 4.50 -5.11
N TYR A 259 22.51 3.26 -5.34
CA TYR A 259 21.10 2.96 -5.56
C TYR A 259 20.21 3.49 -4.42
N ARG A 260 20.62 3.30 -3.16
CA ARG A 260 19.88 3.79 -1.99
C ARG A 260 19.85 5.32 -1.90
N GLU A 261 20.96 5.98 -2.20
CA GLU A 261 21.03 7.44 -2.19
C GLU A 261 20.17 8.07 -3.29
N GLU A 262 20.14 7.47 -4.49
CA GLU A 262 19.42 8.00 -5.65
C GLU A 262 17.90 7.77 -5.58
N ASN A 263 17.45 6.75 -4.85
CA ASN A 263 16.02 6.39 -4.77
C ASN A 263 15.36 6.77 -3.44
N GLU A 264 16.04 7.47 -2.54
CA GLU A 264 15.52 7.87 -1.22
C GLU A 264 14.98 6.69 -0.37
N LEU A 265 15.47 5.46 -0.63
CA LEU A 265 14.95 4.21 -0.05
C LEU A 265 15.52 3.89 1.35
N ALA A 266 16.34 4.75 1.93
CA ALA A 266 16.98 4.48 3.22
C ALA A 266 16.06 4.91 4.38
N LEU A 267 15.83 3.99 5.32
CA LEU A 267 15.28 4.32 6.63
C LEU A 267 16.11 5.45 7.27
N ASP A 268 15.50 6.62 7.42
CA ASP A 268 16.12 7.81 7.99
C ASP A 268 16.01 7.77 9.50
N HIS A 269 16.95 7.09 10.14
CA HIS A 269 17.07 7.06 11.60
C HIS A 269 17.21 8.44 12.27
N THR A 270 17.50 9.51 11.50
CA THR A 270 17.62 10.88 12.02
C THR A 270 16.31 11.66 11.99
N ALA A 271 15.29 11.16 11.28
CA ALA A 271 13.96 11.74 11.27
C ALA A 271 13.29 11.67 12.65
N GLU A 272 12.31 12.54 12.89
CA GLU A 272 11.48 12.46 14.09
C GLU A 272 10.54 11.23 14.02
N PRO A 273 10.38 10.47 15.12
CA PRO A 273 9.59 9.26 15.09
C PRO A 273 8.08 9.53 15.01
N GLY A 274 7.37 8.76 14.21
CA GLY A 274 5.93 8.96 13.93
C GLY A 274 5.03 8.86 15.17
N PHE A 275 5.36 7.96 16.10
CA PHE A 275 4.59 7.69 17.32
C PHE A 275 5.33 8.11 18.59
N GLY A 276 6.36 8.94 18.45
CA GLY A 276 7.03 9.60 19.56
C GLY A 276 8.25 8.88 20.13
N SER A 277 8.74 9.40 21.27
CA SER A 277 9.96 8.92 21.90
C SER A 277 9.91 8.93 23.43
N VAL A 278 10.71 8.05 24.06
CA VAL A 278 10.75 7.90 25.52
C VAL A 278 12.17 7.64 26.05
N SER A 279 12.45 8.05 27.28
CA SER A 279 13.66 7.64 28.02
C SER A 279 13.28 6.64 29.11
N LEU A 280 13.84 5.44 29.06
CA LEU A 280 13.49 4.32 29.94
C LEU A 280 14.63 3.98 30.90
N THR A 281 14.30 3.94 32.19
CA THR A 281 15.15 3.36 33.23
C THR A 281 14.99 1.84 33.29
N PRO A 282 15.96 1.08 33.83
CA PRO A 282 15.82 -0.37 33.97
C PRO A 282 14.57 -0.82 34.76
N MET A 283 14.10 0.03 35.69
CA MET A 283 12.88 -0.22 36.44
C MET A 283 11.63 -0.15 35.56
N GLN A 284 11.58 0.81 34.63
CA GLN A 284 10.46 0.96 33.68
C GLN A 284 10.43 -0.18 32.66
N VAL A 285 11.60 -0.62 32.17
CA VAL A 285 11.68 -1.81 31.31
C VAL A 285 11.24 -3.09 32.05
N THR A 286 11.60 -3.22 33.34
CA THR A 286 11.14 -4.35 34.17
C THR A 286 9.65 -4.31 34.45
N ALA A 287 9.06 -3.11 34.50
CA ALA A 287 7.61 -2.92 34.67
C ALA A 287 6.81 -3.17 33.38
N VAL A 288 7.50 -3.47 32.27
CA VAL A 288 6.97 -3.53 30.90
C VAL A 288 6.49 -2.15 30.44
N HIS A 289 7.15 -1.63 29.40
CA HIS A 289 6.72 -0.40 28.73
C HIS A 289 5.93 -0.76 27.48
N THR A 290 4.85 -0.04 27.19
CA THR A 290 4.04 -0.23 25.98
C THR A 290 3.78 1.08 25.27
N ALA A 291 3.64 1.04 23.94
CA ALA A 291 3.25 2.17 23.11
C ALA A 291 2.41 1.70 21.92
N GLY A 292 1.26 2.35 21.69
CA GLY A 292 0.41 2.06 20.53
C GLY A 292 1.00 2.67 19.27
N ILE A 293 1.08 1.88 18.20
CA ILE A 293 1.56 2.32 16.90
C ILE A 293 0.76 1.65 15.77
N THR A 294 0.95 2.10 14.53
CA THR A 294 0.51 1.39 13.33
C THR A 294 1.73 0.93 12.57
N SER A 295 1.80 -0.38 12.26
CA SER A 295 2.87 -0.94 11.46
C SER A 295 2.65 -0.70 9.96
N GLY A 296 3.72 -0.76 9.18
CA GLY A 296 3.68 -0.73 7.72
C GLY A 296 4.37 0.48 7.11
N GLY A 297 4.39 0.53 5.78
CA GLY A 297 4.93 1.64 5.01
C GLY A 297 5.28 1.24 3.57
N GLU A 298 5.90 2.15 2.84
CA GLU A 298 6.26 1.97 1.43
C GLU A 298 7.77 1.76 1.23
N ALA A 299 8.60 2.05 2.24
CA ALA A 299 10.04 1.86 2.13
C ALA A 299 10.38 0.38 2.33
N ASN A 300 10.84 -0.28 1.27
CA ASN A 300 11.32 -1.65 1.34
C ASN A 300 12.46 -1.74 2.38
N ALA A 301 12.35 -2.65 3.35
CA ALA A 301 13.33 -2.84 4.42
C ALA A 301 14.21 -4.08 4.23
N ASN A 302 13.92 -4.91 3.23
CA ASN A 302 14.67 -6.14 2.88
C ASN A 302 16.16 -5.86 2.68
N TYR A 303 16.50 -4.60 2.40
CA TYR A 303 17.87 -4.20 2.21
C TYR A 303 18.73 -4.21 3.50
N LEU A 304 18.14 -4.39 4.69
CA LEU A 304 18.88 -4.36 5.94
C LEU A 304 19.44 -5.74 6.36
N GLY A 305 19.14 -6.81 5.61
CA GLY A 305 19.67 -8.17 5.80
C GLY A 305 18.57 -9.23 6.01
N GLU A 306 18.97 -10.50 6.17
CA GLU A 306 18.13 -11.71 6.07
C GLU A 306 16.88 -11.76 6.98
N SER A 307 16.80 -10.95 8.04
CA SER A 307 15.62 -10.92 8.94
C SER A 307 14.80 -9.64 8.85
N CYS A 308 15.20 -8.69 7.99
CA CYS A 308 14.53 -7.41 7.83
C CYS A 308 13.55 -7.47 6.66
N VAL A 309 12.61 -8.41 6.69
CA VAL A 309 11.65 -8.57 5.58
C VAL A 309 10.54 -7.53 5.69
N GLY A 310 9.98 -7.09 4.57
CA GLY A 310 8.81 -6.24 4.50
C GLY A 310 9.09 -4.77 4.17
N TYR A 311 8.09 -3.94 4.44
CA TYR A 311 8.05 -2.52 4.11
C TYR A 311 7.74 -1.73 5.37
N ALA A 312 8.48 -0.64 5.58
CA ALA A 312 8.36 0.23 6.75
C ALA A 312 8.21 1.69 6.33
N ALA A 313 7.85 2.55 7.28
CA ALA A 313 7.94 3.99 7.08
C ALA A 313 9.41 4.43 6.90
N THR A 314 9.66 5.50 6.15
CA THR A 314 11.03 6.05 6.00
C THR A 314 11.58 6.58 7.33
N ALA A 315 10.75 7.24 8.14
CA ALA A 315 11.10 7.65 9.51
C ALA A 315 10.83 6.51 10.52
N PRO A 316 11.52 6.47 11.68
CA PRO A 316 11.21 5.50 12.73
C PRO A 316 9.77 5.65 13.21
N ASP A 317 9.12 4.55 13.56
CA ASP A 317 7.79 4.59 14.19
C ASP A 317 7.92 5.01 15.65
N TYR A 318 8.94 4.49 16.34
CA TYR A 318 9.15 4.77 17.76
C TYR A 318 10.63 4.89 18.09
N ARG A 319 10.96 5.69 19.12
CA ARG A 319 12.34 5.82 19.61
C ARG A 319 12.40 5.69 21.12
N PHE A 320 13.24 4.82 21.65
CA PHE A 320 13.49 4.75 23.09
C PHE A 320 14.96 4.92 23.42
N THR A 321 15.26 5.57 24.55
CA THR A 321 16.60 5.73 25.09
C THR A 321 16.74 4.96 26.40
N LEU A 322 17.63 3.97 26.46
CA LEU A 322 17.97 3.31 27.72
C LEU A 322 18.92 4.20 28.53
N THR A 323 18.54 4.53 29.77
CA THR A 323 19.38 5.39 30.63
C THR A 323 20.57 4.66 31.25
N SER A 324 20.59 3.33 31.18
CA SER A 324 21.64 2.47 31.74
C SER A 324 21.61 1.10 31.05
N PRO A 325 22.76 0.44 30.88
CA PRO A 325 22.82 -0.87 30.21
C PRO A 325 22.06 -1.94 31.01
N MET A 326 21.49 -2.92 30.29
CA MET A 326 20.68 -4.00 30.84
C MET A 326 21.12 -5.36 30.31
N GLU A 327 21.00 -6.41 31.13
CA GLU A 327 21.39 -7.77 30.73
C GLU A 327 20.48 -8.35 29.64
N LEU A 328 19.19 -8.01 29.65
CA LEU A 328 18.23 -8.43 28.66
C LEU A 328 17.19 -7.32 28.44
N VAL A 329 16.93 -7.01 27.17
CA VAL A 329 15.79 -6.20 26.72
C VAL A 329 15.13 -6.93 25.56
N LYS A 330 13.82 -7.17 25.65
CA LYS A 330 12.97 -7.63 24.55
C LYS A 330 12.18 -6.43 24.04
N VAL A 331 12.14 -6.25 22.73
CA VAL A 331 11.23 -5.33 22.05
C VAL A 331 10.35 -6.19 21.16
N ALA A 332 9.03 -6.14 21.33
CA ALA A 332 8.08 -6.92 20.56
C ALA A 332 6.97 -6.02 20.02
N PHE A 333 6.33 -6.45 18.94
CA PHE A 333 5.09 -5.85 18.47
C PHE A 333 3.97 -6.88 18.60
N GLN A 334 2.81 -6.42 19.05
CA GLN A 334 1.61 -7.24 19.17
C GLN A 334 0.53 -6.64 18.28
N SER A 335 0.20 -7.33 17.18
CA SER A 335 -0.86 -6.87 16.27
C SER A 335 -2.24 -7.00 16.91
N SER A 336 -3.10 -6.02 16.63
CA SER A 336 -4.52 -6.04 17.04
C SER A 336 -5.41 -6.81 16.06
N GLY A 337 -4.89 -7.13 14.86
CA GLY A 337 -5.65 -7.72 13.72
C GLY A 337 -5.82 -9.25 13.74
N GLY A 338 -5.26 -9.96 14.72
CA GLY A 338 -5.29 -11.42 14.75
C GLY A 338 -4.29 -12.09 13.80
N GLN A 339 -4.44 -13.40 13.53
CA GLN A 339 -3.45 -14.22 12.80
C GLN A 339 -3.35 -13.94 11.28
N GLU A 340 -4.01 -12.91 10.75
CA GLU A 340 -3.89 -12.51 9.33
C GLU A 340 -2.95 -11.32 9.12
N SER A 341 -2.49 -10.67 10.19
CA SER A 341 -1.45 -9.63 10.14
C SER A 341 -0.07 -10.27 10.14
N ASP A 342 0.81 -9.79 9.25
CA ASP A 342 2.23 -10.21 9.15
C ASP A 342 3.16 -8.99 9.33
N PRO A 343 3.22 -8.41 10.54
CA PRO A 343 4.09 -7.29 10.84
C PRO A 343 5.55 -7.71 10.96
N THR A 344 6.47 -6.80 10.61
CA THR A 344 7.91 -7.04 10.76
C THR A 344 8.53 -5.98 11.66
N MET A 345 9.64 -6.29 12.33
CA MET A 345 10.31 -5.35 13.23
C MET A 345 11.74 -5.10 12.79
N ILE A 346 12.12 -3.83 12.75
CA ILE A 346 13.48 -3.36 12.44
C ILE A 346 13.91 -2.39 13.53
N ILE A 347 15.06 -2.63 14.15
CA ILE A 347 15.61 -1.79 15.21
C ILE A 347 17.05 -1.44 14.92
N ARG A 348 17.37 -0.14 14.95
CA ARG A 348 18.74 0.35 14.95
C ARG A 348 19.21 0.64 16.37
N ALA A 349 20.20 -0.10 16.84
CA ALA A 349 20.76 0.01 18.19
C ALA A 349 21.79 1.16 18.33
N PRO A 350 22.17 1.55 19.56
CA PRO A 350 23.09 2.67 19.81
C PRO A 350 24.50 2.50 19.22
N ASP A 351 24.93 1.26 19.01
CA ASP A 351 26.20 0.92 18.37
C ASP A 351 26.17 1.09 16.84
N GLY A 352 24.98 1.36 16.29
CA GLY A 352 24.72 1.57 14.88
C GLY A 352 24.34 0.31 14.11
N ASN A 353 24.26 -0.85 14.78
CA ASN A 353 23.85 -2.10 14.17
C ASN A 353 22.33 -2.18 14.01
N TRP A 354 21.90 -2.88 12.96
CA TRP A 354 20.48 -3.15 12.66
C TRP A 354 20.12 -4.55 13.15
N HIS A 355 18.91 -4.68 13.69
CA HIS A 355 18.35 -5.91 14.23
C HIS A 355 16.93 -6.06 13.75
N CYS A 356 16.59 -7.21 13.19
CA CYS A 356 15.26 -7.42 12.65
C CYS A 356 14.70 -8.78 13.04
N ASN A 357 13.37 -8.86 13.07
CA ASN A 357 12.64 -10.10 13.18
C ASN A 357 11.24 -9.89 12.59
N ASP A 358 10.73 -10.85 11.84
CA ASP A 358 9.34 -10.93 11.36
C ASP A 358 8.49 -11.86 12.26
N ASP A 359 9.05 -12.98 12.73
CA ASP A 359 8.30 -13.98 13.50
C ASP A 359 8.96 -14.35 14.85
N ASP A 360 8.32 -14.02 15.99
CA ASP A 360 8.67 -14.54 17.34
C ASP A 360 7.56 -15.40 17.95
N SER A 361 6.31 -14.93 17.88
CA SER A 361 5.14 -15.60 18.48
C SER A 361 3.95 -15.70 17.53
N GLY A 362 4.02 -16.64 16.58
CA GLY A 362 3.08 -16.64 15.45
C GLY A 362 3.66 -15.76 14.35
N PHE A 363 2.89 -14.77 13.90
CA PHE A 363 3.31 -13.74 12.94
C PHE A 363 3.71 -12.41 13.60
N ASP A 364 3.76 -12.37 14.95
CA ASP A 364 4.14 -11.16 15.69
C ASP A 364 5.67 -11.12 15.91
N PRO A 365 6.36 -10.02 15.57
CA PRO A 365 7.81 -9.93 15.61
C PRO A 365 8.34 -9.53 16.99
N ALA A 366 9.54 -10.01 17.34
CA ALA A 366 10.28 -9.50 18.48
C ALA A 366 11.80 -9.58 18.34
N VAL A 367 12.51 -8.56 18.82
CA VAL A 367 13.97 -8.48 18.86
C VAL A 367 14.47 -8.56 20.31
N TYR A 368 15.49 -9.39 20.54
CA TYR A 368 16.11 -9.59 21.85
C TYR A 368 17.54 -9.06 21.89
N PHE A 369 17.82 -8.20 22.87
CA PHE A 369 19.16 -7.68 23.14
C PHE A 369 19.71 -8.31 24.42
N THR A 370 20.67 -9.22 24.27
CA THR A 370 21.50 -9.67 25.40
C THR A 370 22.63 -8.68 25.62
N ASN A 371 22.72 -8.09 26.81
CA ASN A 371 23.59 -6.96 27.15
C ASN A 371 23.28 -5.68 26.36
N ALA A 372 22.02 -5.25 26.37
CA ALA A 372 21.59 -3.98 25.79
C ALA A 372 22.40 -2.80 26.37
N ALA A 373 23.00 -2.00 25.48
CA ALA A 373 23.77 -0.80 25.85
C ALA A 373 22.84 0.35 26.26
N ASP A 374 23.34 1.28 27.07
CA ASP A 374 22.68 2.58 27.23
C ASP A 374 22.81 3.40 25.93
N GLY A 375 21.77 4.17 25.61
CA GLY A 375 21.70 4.95 24.38
C GLY A 375 20.38 4.80 23.64
N GLU A 376 20.35 5.37 22.44
CA GLU A 376 19.16 5.48 21.60
C GLU A 376 18.93 4.26 20.72
N TYR A 377 17.69 3.78 20.70
CA TYR A 377 17.18 2.72 19.84
C TYR A 377 16.08 3.32 18.95
N ASN A 378 16.24 3.21 17.64
CA ASN A 378 15.22 3.60 16.66
C ASN A 378 14.47 2.35 16.21
N VAL A 379 13.14 2.35 16.28
CA VAL A 379 12.28 1.19 16.04
C VAL A 379 11.34 1.52 14.88
N TRP A 380 11.33 0.64 13.89
CA TRP A 380 10.33 0.58 12.83
C TRP A 380 9.55 -0.71 13.00
N VAL A 381 8.25 -0.63 12.79
CA VAL A 381 7.39 -1.81 12.68
C VAL A 381 6.78 -1.76 11.30
N GLY A 382 7.28 -2.62 10.42
CA GLY A 382 6.83 -2.76 9.05
C GLY A 382 5.71 -3.78 8.89
N SER A 383 5.41 -4.07 7.64
CA SER A 383 4.51 -5.15 7.21
C SER A 383 5.19 -5.97 6.14
N PHE A 384 4.85 -7.26 6.04
CA PHE A 384 5.46 -8.15 5.06
C PHE A 384 5.16 -7.72 3.60
N SER A 385 3.98 -7.16 3.34
CA SER A 385 3.56 -6.66 2.02
C SER A 385 3.53 -5.14 1.96
N GLU A 386 3.84 -4.57 0.79
CA GLU A 386 3.84 -3.13 0.54
C GLU A 386 2.43 -2.53 0.74
N GLY A 387 2.34 -1.47 1.54
CA GLY A 387 1.06 -0.76 1.77
C GLY A 387 0.08 -1.48 2.71
N ASP A 388 0.46 -2.61 3.31
CA ASP A 388 -0.30 -3.21 4.41
C ASP A 388 -0.02 -2.45 5.71
N PHE A 389 -1.08 -2.12 6.45
CA PHE A 389 -0.96 -1.43 7.74
C PHE A 389 -1.72 -2.18 8.83
N HIS A 390 -1.07 -2.40 9.97
CA HIS A 390 -1.69 -3.11 11.10
C HIS A 390 -1.52 -2.34 12.41
N PRO A 391 -2.61 -1.97 13.10
CA PRO A 391 -2.51 -1.33 14.41
C PRO A 391 -2.08 -2.35 15.47
N GLY A 392 -1.26 -1.92 16.42
CA GLY A 392 -0.78 -2.79 17.50
C GLY A 392 -0.01 -2.05 18.57
N GLN A 393 0.68 -2.81 19.42
CA GLN A 393 1.46 -2.26 20.51
C GLN A 393 2.91 -2.74 20.48
N ILE A 394 3.85 -1.79 20.57
CA ILE A 394 5.22 -2.10 20.94
C ILE A 394 5.24 -2.44 22.44
N VAL A 395 5.92 -3.53 22.81
CA VAL A 395 6.16 -3.99 24.17
C VAL A 395 7.65 -4.07 24.42
N ILE A 396 8.16 -3.29 25.38
CA ILE A 396 9.56 -3.29 25.80
C ILE A 396 9.65 -3.89 27.22
N SER A 397 10.26 -5.07 27.34
CA SER A 397 10.34 -5.84 28.58
C SER A 397 11.76 -6.39 28.84
N ASN A 398 11.95 -7.09 29.97
CA ASN A 398 13.19 -7.80 30.29
C ASN A 398 12.99 -9.32 30.49
N ASP A 399 11.94 -9.91 29.92
CA ASP A 399 11.67 -11.34 30.02
C ASP A 399 12.15 -12.12 28.78
N GLY A 400 12.76 -13.30 29.02
CA GLY A 400 13.32 -14.19 27.99
C GLY A 400 12.54 -15.49 27.80
N GLN A 401 11.25 -15.52 28.15
CA GLN A 401 10.42 -16.72 28.12
C GLN A 401 8.97 -16.37 27.70
N HIS A 402 8.59 -16.74 26.47
CA HIS A 402 7.19 -16.96 26.16
C HIS A 402 6.75 -18.27 26.84
N ASN A 403 6.01 -18.18 27.94
CA ASN A 403 4.95 -19.16 28.14
C ASN A 403 3.76 -18.63 27.33
N GLY A 404 3.35 -19.37 26.30
CA GLY A 404 2.10 -19.18 25.57
C GLY A 404 0.87 -19.45 26.46
N GLY A 405 0.79 -18.77 27.60
CA GLY A 405 -0.44 -18.60 28.33
C GLY A 405 -1.07 -17.31 27.84
N ILE A 406 -2.31 -17.42 27.35
CA ILE A 406 -3.32 -16.36 27.45
C ILE A 406 -3.03 -15.56 28.73
N PRO A 407 -2.91 -14.22 28.69
CA PRO A 407 -2.88 -13.45 29.91
C PRO A 407 -4.07 -13.85 30.78
N VAL A 408 -3.80 -14.67 31.79
CA VAL A 408 -4.72 -14.92 32.91
C VAL A 408 -4.87 -13.55 33.57
N PRO A 409 -6.10 -13.13 33.88
CA PRO A 409 -6.49 -11.73 33.87
C PRO A 409 -5.59 -10.91 34.77
N ALA A 410 -5.06 -9.80 34.26
CA ALA A 410 -4.53 -8.78 35.13
C ALA A 410 -5.68 -8.35 36.04
N THR A 411 -5.63 -8.79 37.30
CA THR A 411 -6.42 -8.22 38.39
C THR A 411 -5.84 -6.84 38.72
N GLY A 412 -5.85 -5.94 37.73
CA GLY A 412 -5.49 -4.54 37.87
C GLY A 412 -6.75 -3.74 38.16
N ASP A 413 -6.61 -2.75 39.03
CA ASP A 413 -7.58 -1.65 39.13
C ASP A 413 -7.23 -0.59 38.09
N LEU A 414 -8.15 0.31 37.75
CA LEU A 414 -7.82 1.47 36.92
C LEU A 414 -6.80 2.35 37.67
N ASP A 415 -5.63 2.56 37.10
CA ASP A 415 -4.54 3.32 37.69
C ASP A 415 -4.43 4.71 37.07
N PHE A 416 -5.18 5.67 37.63
CA PHE A 416 -5.12 7.08 37.22
C PHE A 416 -3.75 7.74 37.44
N SER A 417 -2.79 7.07 38.10
CA SER A 417 -1.42 7.56 38.26
C SER A 417 -0.46 7.08 37.17
N ALA A 418 -0.87 6.12 36.35
CA ALA A 418 -0.09 5.66 35.21
C ALA A 418 -0.04 6.72 34.10
N GLU A 419 0.94 6.63 33.20
CA GLU A 419 1.03 7.51 32.03
C GLU A 419 -0.02 7.12 30.98
N PRO A 420 -0.68 8.10 30.32
CA PRO A 420 -1.75 7.81 29.38
C PRO A 420 -1.24 7.23 28.05
N THR A 421 -1.96 6.26 27.47
CA THR A 421 -1.53 5.51 26.27
C THR A 421 -1.57 6.33 24.98
N PHE A 422 -2.59 7.17 24.78
CA PHE A 422 -2.81 8.02 23.60
C PHE A 422 -2.44 9.48 23.88
N GLY A 423 -1.65 9.70 24.93
CA GLY A 423 -1.03 10.97 25.23
C GLY A 423 -1.81 11.88 26.17
N THR A 424 -1.27 13.09 26.33
CA THR A 424 -1.79 14.12 27.23
C THR A 424 -2.22 15.34 26.43
N VAL A 425 -3.45 15.79 26.65
CA VAL A 425 -4.04 16.99 26.07
C VAL A 425 -4.06 18.10 27.13
N THR A 426 -3.73 19.32 26.75
CA THR A 426 -3.93 20.51 27.62
C THR A 426 -4.87 21.48 26.93
N LEU A 427 -6.03 21.77 27.53
CA LEU A 427 -7.05 22.66 26.96
C LEU A 427 -7.40 23.77 27.96
N GLU A 428 -7.66 24.97 27.43
CA GLU A 428 -8.16 26.14 28.16
C GLU A 428 -9.60 26.43 27.73
N GLU A 429 -10.41 27.03 28.59
CA GLU A 429 -11.79 27.48 28.25
C GLU A 429 -11.75 28.40 27.00
N GLY A 430 -12.56 28.08 25.98
CA GLY A 430 -12.50 28.70 24.65
C GLY A 430 -11.56 28.02 23.65
N PHE A 431 -11.21 26.74 23.83
CA PHE A 431 -10.24 26.07 22.95
C PHE A 431 -10.80 25.85 21.53
N LEU A 432 -9.93 25.92 20.53
CA LEU A 432 -10.23 25.55 19.15
C LEU A 432 -9.13 24.62 18.60
N PRO A 433 -9.47 23.62 17.77
CA PRO A 433 -10.83 23.23 17.39
C PRO A 433 -11.61 22.59 18.57
N ASP A 434 -12.92 22.85 18.66
CA ASP A 434 -13.89 22.22 19.56
C ASP A 434 -14.93 21.48 18.69
N PRO A 435 -15.17 20.16 18.84
CA PRO A 435 -14.51 19.25 19.76
C PRO A 435 -13.03 19.06 19.42
N HIS A 436 -12.22 18.92 20.46
CA HIS A 436 -10.86 18.42 20.34
C HIS A 436 -10.90 16.91 20.24
N THR A 437 -10.36 16.36 19.15
CA THR A 437 -10.45 14.94 18.83
C THR A 437 -9.11 14.23 19.10
N VAL A 438 -9.16 13.07 19.74
CA VAL A 438 -8.02 12.17 19.92
C VAL A 438 -8.39 10.79 19.39
N ALA A 439 -7.61 10.23 18.47
CA ALA A 439 -7.77 8.86 18.03
C ALA A 439 -7.38 7.91 19.17
N VAL A 440 -8.28 7.00 19.54
CA VAL A 440 -8.14 6.08 20.67
C VAL A 440 -8.57 4.69 20.25
N THR A 441 -7.81 3.67 20.67
CA THR A 441 -8.27 2.27 20.60
C THR A 441 -8.85 1.88 21.95
N ALA A 442 -10.17 1.68 21.99
CA ALA A 442 -10.90 1.24 23.17
C ALA A 442 -10.57 -0.23 23.51
N GLY A 443 -10.53 -0.56 24.80
CA GLY A 443 -10.43 -1.94 25.28
C GLY A 443 -9.33 -2.18 26.31
N GLY A 444 -9.27 -3.40 26.83
CA GLY A 444 -8.20 -3.83 27.72
C GLY A 444 -8.59 -5.02 28.59
N SER A 445 -7.87 -5.22 29.69
CA SER A 445 -8.00 -6.39 30.55
C SER A 445 -8.70 -6.13 31.89
N VAL A 446 -8.88 -4.87 32.29
CA VAL A 446 -9.48 -4.47 33.57
C VAL A 446 -10.99 -4.43 33.45
N ASP A 447 -11.69 -5.28 34.20
CA ASP A 447 -13.16 -5.28 34.28
C ASP A 447 -13.66 -4.06 35.08
N VAL A 448 -14.20 -3.06 34.39
CA VAL A 448 -14.70 -1.81 34.97
C VAL A 448 -15.83 -2.07 35.98
N SER A 449 -16.65 -3.10 35.76
CA SER A 449 -17.76 -3.43 36.67
C SER A 449 -17.28 -3.88 38.05
N SER A 450 -16.04 -4.36 38.14
CA SER A 450 -15.40 -4.76 39.40
C SER A 450 -14.89 -3.57 40.23
N GLN A 451 -14.82 -2.37 39.64
CA GLN A 451 -14.20 -1.17 40.22
C GLN A 451 -15.15 -0.30 41.07
N ASN A 452 -16.44 -0.66 41.14
CA ASN A 452 -17.51 0.13 41.79
C ASN A 452 -17.65 1.57 41.23
N ILE A 453 -17.30 1.78 39.96
CA ILE A 453 -17.44 3.06 39.26
C ILE A 453 -18.81 3.07 38.56
N GLY A 454 -19.86 3.42 39.30
CA GLY A 454 -21.22 3.49 38.75
C GLY A 454 -21.79 2.14 38.26
N ASN A 455 -22.72 2.20 37.31
CA ASN A 455 -23.32 1.03 36.66
C ASN A 455 -22.67 0.77 35.29
N CYS A 456 -21.35 0.76 35.24
CA CYS A 456 -20.65 0.61 33.98
C CYS A 456 -20.11 -0.79 33.77
N TYR A 457 -20.20 -1.23 32.52
CA TYR A 457 -19.75 -2.53 32.07
C TYR A 457 -18.69 -2.35 30.98
N GLY A 458 -17.73 -3.26 30.95
CA GLY A 458 -16.71 -3.29 29.93
C GLY A 458 -15.31 -3.52 30.49
N TYR A 459 -14.37 -3.66 29.58
CA TYR A 459 -12.97 -3.94 29.84
C TYR A 459 -12.09 -2.83 29.30
N ALA A 460 -11.35 -2.16 30.19
CA ALA A 460 -10.43 -1.06 29.89
C ALA A 460 -8.97 -1.47 30.14
N ALA A 461 -8.04 -0.66 29.64
CA ALA A 461 -6.64 -0.74 30.01
C ALA A 461 -6.42 -0.35 31.48
N THR A 462 -5.30 -0.78 32.07
CA THR A 462 -4.91 -0.38 33.44
C THR A 462 -4.59 1.12 33.50
N ALA A 463 -3.82 1.63 32.53
CA ALA A 463 -3.49 3.05 32.42
C ALA A 463 -4.61 3.83 31.70
N PRO A 464 -4.76 5.15 31.92
CA PRO A 464 -5.69 5.98 31.15
C PRO A 464 -5.35 5.92 29.67
N ASP A 465 -6.37 6.01 28.82
CA ASP A 465 -6.16 6.17 27.38
C ASP A 465 -5.72 7.60 27.07
N VAL A 466 -6.39 8.60 27.66
CA VAL A 466 -6.06 10.02 27.47
C VAL A 466 -6.02 10.73 28.82
N ARG A 467 -5.04 11.61 29.01
CA ARG A 467 -5.01 12.56 30.13
C ARG A 467 -5.31 13.96 29.64
N LEU A 468 -6.31 14.62 30.23
CA LEU A 468 -6.64 16.01 29.94
C LEU A 468 -6.23 16.91 31.11
N PHE A 469 -5.35 17.88 30.87
CA PHE A 469 -5.14 19.03 31.74
C PHE A 469 -6.09 20.15 31.32
N TRP A 470 -7.19 20.29 32.05
CA TRP A 470 -8.21 21.29 31.80
C TRP A 470 -7.99 22.55 32.63
N THR A 471 -8.03 23.68 31.94
CA THR A 471 -7.93 25.02 32.52
C THR A 471 -9.17 25.85 32.18
N GLY A 472 -10.31 25.39 32.69
CA GLY A 472 -11.57 26.13 32.73
C GLY A 472 -12.27 25.95 34.08
N GLY A 473 -13.25 26.79 34.41
CA GLY A 473 -13.90 26.74 35.73
C GLY A 473 -15.38 27.09 35.76
N SER A 474 -15.95 27.48 34.61
CA SER A 474 -17.38 27.80 34.46
C SER A 474 -18.09 27.02 33.37
N SER A 475 -17.39 26.55 32.33
CA SER A 475 -17.96 25.74 31.27
C SER A 475 -18.15 24.28 31.68
N ASP A 476 -19.08 23.62 31.01
CA ASP A 476 -19.28 22.19 31.10
C ASP A 476 -18.18 21.49 30.26
N LEU A 477 -17.85 20.22 30.56
CA LEU A 477 -17.03 19.39 29.68
C LEU A 477 -17.84 18.18 29.23
N PHE A 478 -18.03 18.05 27.93
CA PHE A 478 -18.62 16.89 27.30
C PHE A 478 -17.52 16.03 26.67
N LEU A 479 -17.39 14.79 27.14
CA LEU A 479 -16.45 13.82 26.63
C LEU A 479 -17.24 12.66 26.04
N SER A 480 -17.04 12.34 24.76
CA SER A 480 -17.71 11.23 24.09
C SER A 480 -16.73 10.43 23.25
N PHE A 481 -17.02 9.16 23.04
CA PHE A 481 -16.25 8.32 22.12
C PHE A 481 -17.16 7.82 21.01
N ILE A 482 -16.68 7.89 19.78
CA ILE A 482 -17.38 7.39 18.60
C ILE A 482 -16.50 6.29 18.00
N ALA A 483 -16.97 5.05 18.07
CA ALA A 483 -16.29 3.93 17.44
C ALA A 483 -16.43 4.01 15.91
N ASP A 484 -15.43 3.53 15.17
CA ASP A 484 -15.42 3.55 13.70
C ASP A 484 -16.56 2.71 13.10
N ASN A 485 -16.97 1.62 13.77
CA ASN A 485 -18.16 0.86 13.37
C ASN A 485 -19.33 1.10 14.33
N THR A 486 -20.52 1.33 13.77
CA THR A 486 -21.74 1.60 14.54
C THR A 486 -22.26 0.42 15.39
N SER A 487 -21.70 -0.78 15.20
CA SER A 487 -22.02 -1.98 15.99
C SER A 487 -21.11 -2.20 17.19
N ASP A 488 -20.07 -1.39 17.32
CA ASP A 488 -19.04 -1.58 18.33
C ASP A 488 -19.51 -0.95 19.65
N ASP A 489 -19.59 -1.78 20.69
CA ASP A 489 -20.13 -1.44 22.00
C ASP A 489 -19.00 -1.01 22.94
N THR A 490 -18.99 0.28 23.30
CA THR A 490 -17.90 0.93 24.04
C THR A 490 -18.41 1.69 25.24
N THR A 491 -17.56 1.85 26.27
CA THR A 491 -17.90 2.51 27.53
C THR A 491 -16.83 3.53 27.87
N ILE A 492 -17.20 4.76 28.23
CA ILE A 492 -16.24 5.79 28.67
C ILE A 492 -16.21 5.88 30.20
N VAL A 493 -15.01 5.90 30.79
CA VAL A 493 -14.78 6.04 32.23
C VAL A 493 -13.83 7.20 32.47
N ILE A 494 -14.13 8.08 33.43
CA ILE A 494 -13.37 9.32 33.65
C ILE A 494 -13.12 9.52 35.15
N ASN A 495 -11.87 9.75 35.55
CA ASN A 495 -11.52 10.29 36.87
C ASN A 495 -11.32 11.80 36.76
N ASP A 496 -12.08 12.57 37.54
CA ASP A 496 -12.01 14.04 37.53
C ASP A 496 -10.96 14.60 38.52
N PRO A 497 -10.61 15.90 38.44
CA PRO A 497 -9.60 16.52 39.31
C PRO A 497 -9.90 16.47 40.81
N ASN A 498 -11.16 16.28 41.19
CA ASN A 498 -11.59 16.15 42.58
C ASN A 498 -11.56 14.68 43.05
N GLY A 499 -11.21 13.74 42.16
CA GLY A 499 -11.19 12.31 42.40
C GLY A 499 -12.58 11.65 42.30
N ASN A 500 -13.57 12.32 41.73
CA ASN A 500 -14.85 11.66 41.42
C ASN A 500 -14.72 10.88 40.11
N TRP A 501 -15.40 9.75 40.05
CA TRP A 501 -15.46 8.93 38.85
C TRP A 501 -16.80 9.12 38.14
N HIS A 502 -16.73 9.34 36.83
CA HIS A 502 -17.85 9.46 35.93
C HIS A 502 -17.78 8.34 34.91
N CYS A 503 -18.92 7.85 34.46
CA CYS A 503 -18.95 6.81 33.45
C CYS A 503 -20.29 6.75 32.73
N ASN A 504 -20.25 6.37 31.45
CA ASN A 504 -21.41 6.08 30.63
C ASN A 504 -21.07 5.01 29.59
N ASP A 505 -21.95 4.03 29.40
CA ASP A 505 -21.85 2.98 28.36
C ASP A 505 -22.69 3.33 27.12
N ASP A 506 -23.93 3.80 27.28
CA ASP A 506 -24.82 4.08 26.14
C ASP A 506 -25.46 5.48 26.22
N LEU A 507 -24.76 6.51 25.72
CA LEU A 507 -25.35 7.86 25.62
C LEU A 507 -26.22 8.01 24.37
N ASN A 508 -25.72 7.56 23.21
CA ASN A 508 -26.42 7.60 21.93
C ASN A 508 -26.18 6.30 21.14
N GLY A 509 -27.17 5.41 21.10
CA GLY A 509 -26.96 4.05 20.57
C GLY A 509 -25.99 3.27 21.45
N LEU A 510 -24.91 2.75 20.86
CA LEU A 510 -23.80 2.04 21.52
C LEU A 510 -22.59 2.95 21.83
N ASN A 511 -22.72 4.27 21.57
CA ASN A 511 -21.65 5.23 21.78
C ASN A 511 -21.76 5.90 23.16
N PRO A 512 -20.69 5.90 23.96
CA PRO A 512 -20.69 6.46 25.30
C PRO A 512 -20.40 7.96 25.30
N GLY A 513 -20.87 8.65 26.35
CA GLY A 513 -20.50 10.03 26.59
C GLY A 513 -20.88 10.56 27.96
N VAL A 514 -20.02 11.40 28.54
CA VAL A 514 -20.16 11.95 29.89
C VAL A 514 -20.15 13.47 29.79
N ASN A 515 -21.16 14.10 30.38
CA ASN A 515 -21.19 15.54 30.60
C ASN A 515 -20.84 15.86 32.06
N ILE A 516 -19.76 16.61 32.27
CA ILE A 516 -19.32 17.12 33.57
C ILE A 516 -19.70 18.60 33.66
N GLN A 517 -20.78 18.88 34.39
CA GLN A 517 -21.27 20.25 34.55
C GLN A 517 -20.32 21.09 35.40
N SER A 518 -20.04 22.32 34.97
CA SER A 518 -19.10 23.24 35.63
C SER A 518 -17.79 22.55 35.97
N ALA A 519 -17.14 22.00 34.94
CA ALA A 519 -16.01 21.10 35.06
C ALA A 519 -14.84 21.76 35.82
N PRO A 520 -14.39 21.21 36.97
CA PRO A 520 -13.30 21.79 37.74
C PRO A 520 -11.99 21.82 36.94
N SER A 521 -11.20 22.88 37.08
CA SER A 521 -9.85 22.90 36.49
C SER A 521 -8.96 21.82 37.11
N GLY A 522 -8.15 21.16 36.30
CA GLY A 522 -7.16 20.18 36.76
C GLY A 522 -7.01 18.99 35.82
N GLN A 523 -6.49 17.90 36.34
CA GLN A 523 -6.25 16.66 35.61
C GLN A 523 -7.50 15.80 35.54
N TYR A 524 -7.86 15.37 34.33
CA TYR A 524 -8.83 14.33 34.04
C TYR A 524 -8.10 13.13 33.43
N ASP A 525 -8.40 11.93 33.91
CA ASP A 525 -7.89 10.68 33.35
C ASP A 525 -9.06 9.93 32.70
N ILE A 526 -8.91 9.56 31.43
CA ILE A 526 -10.01 9.09 30.57
C ILE A 526 -9.67 7.69 30.05
N TRP A 527 -10.59 6.75 30.19
CA TRP A 527 -10.53 5.40 29.62
C TRP A 527 -11.71 5.18 28.69
N VAL A 528 -11.49 4.41 27.62
CA VAL A 528 -12.52 3.87 26.75
C VAL A 528 -12.41 2.34 26.78
N ALA A 529 -13.43 1.70 27.33
CA ALA A 529 -13.55 0.25 27.47
C ALA A 529 -14.39 -0.35 26.32
N THR A 530 -14.26 -1.66 26.13
CA THR A 530 -15.13 -2.45 25.25
C THR A 530 -16.05 -3.36 26.07
N TYR A 531 -17.26 -3.65 25.59
CA TYR A 531 -18.22 -4.48 26.32
C TYR A 531 -17.68 -5.88 26.69
N SER A 532 -16.88 -6.48 25.80
CA SER A 532 -16.32 -7.84 25.97
C SER A 532 -14.80 -7.83 26.08
N SER A 533 -14.27 -8.61 27.01
CA SER A 533 -12.83 -8.78 27.20
C SER A 533 -12.17 -9.33 25.94
N GLY A 534 -11.05 -8.73 25.55
CA GLY A 534 -10.27 -9.14 24.37
C GLY A 534 -10.74 -8.52 23.06
N ASN A 535 -11.80 -7.70 23.07
CA ASN A 535 -12.16 -6.87 21.92
C ASN A 535 -11.48 -5.51 22.02
N TYR A 536 -11.03 -5.01 20.87
CA TYR A 536 -10.47 -3.67 20.72
C TYR A 536 -11.16 -2.96 19.55
N PHE A 537 -11.59 -1.72 19.77
CA PHE A 537 -12.32 -0.95 18.77
C PHE A 537 -11.65 0.42 18.59
N ASN A 538 -11.32 0.77 17.34
CA ASN A 538 -10.81 2.09 17.02
C ASN A 538 -11.95 3.11 16.99
N GLY A 539 -11.62 4.35 17.30
CA GLY A 539 -12.57 5.45 17.26
C GLY A 539 -11.96 6.77 17.70
N GLN A 540 -12.82 7.78 17.81
CA GLN A 540 -12.42 9.13 18.17
C GLN A 540 -13.01 9.53 19.53
N LEU A 541 -12.14 9.92 20.45
CA LEU A 541 -12.50 10.62 21.68
C LEU A 541 -12.67 12.10 21.37
N ASN A 542 -13.89 12.61 21.56
CA ASN A 542 -14.26 14.01 21.41
C ASN A 542 -14.32 14.68 22.79
N ILE A 543 -13.57 15.77 22.96
CA ILE A 543 -13.58 16.62 24.15
C ILE A 543 -14.16 17.97 23.75
N SER A 544 -15.28 18.37 24.35
CA SER A 544 -15.99 19.61 24.04
C SER A 544 -16.35 20.41 25.28
N GLU A 545 -16.35 21.75 25.19
CA GLU A 545 -16.89 22.61 26.24
C GLU A 545 -18.39 22.93 26.06
N ASN A 546 -19.00 22.37 25.01
CA ASN A 546 -20.41 22.49 24.72
C ASN A 546 -21.11 21.14 24.95
N VAL A 547 -22.11 21.14 25.83
CA VAL A 547 -22.97 19.98 26.03
C VAL A 547 -23.90 19.88 24.84
N SER A 548 -23.65 18.91 23.96
CA SER A 548 -24.71 18.37 23.12
C SER A 548 -25.74 17.72 24.05
N SER A 549 -26.66 18.54 24.58
CA SER A 549 -27.73 18.09 25.44
C SER A 549 -28.69 17.24 24.61
N THR A 550 -28.86 16.00 25.06
CA THR A 550 -29.78 15.00 24.52
C THR A 550 -31.17 15.59 24.26
N SER A 551 -31.72 15.29 23.08
CA SER A 551 -33.13 15.39 22.68
C SER A 551 -34.01 16.37 23.50
N SER A 552 -33.87 17.68 23.26
CA SER A 552 -35.01 18.59 23.18
C SER A 552 -34.62 19.94 22.55
N GLY A 553 -34.63 20.00 21.22
CA GLY A 553 -34.66 21.25 20.47
C GLY A 553 -33.32 21.98 20.32
N ALA A 554 -32.22 21.25 20.10
CA ALA A 554 -31.00 21.88 19.56
C ALA A 554 -31.37 22.61 18.25
N GLN A 555 -30.87 23.83 18.08
CA GLN A 555 -31.15 24.67 16.91
C GLN A 555 -29.85 25.08 16.24
N LEU A 556 -29.87 25.32 14.94
CA LEU A 556 -28.70 25.84 14.23
C LEU A 556 -28.34 27.23 14.78
N ASP A 557 -27.11 27.39 15.27
CA ASP A 557 -26.59 28.65 15.80
C ASP A 557 -25.61 29.29 14.82
N PHE A 558 -26.13 30.18 13.95
CA PHE A 558 -25.30 30.93 13.01
C PHE A 558 -24.33 31.94 13.67
N SER A 559 -24.46 32.17 14.98
CA SER A 559 -23.56 33.06 15.73
C SER A 559 -22.35 32.35 16.34
N ALA A 560 -22.37 31.01 16.37
CA ALA A 560 -21.24 30.19 16.79
C ALA A 560 -20.08 30.24 15.77
N ASP A 561 -18.87 29.89 16.20
CA ASP A 561 -17.71 29.83 15.32
C ASP A 561 -17.74 28.55 14.45
N PRO A 562 -17.30 28.62 13.18
CA PRO A 562 -17.40 27.49 12.26
C PRO A 562 -16.36 26.40 12.51
N TYR A 563 -16.75 25.11 12.39
CA TYR A 563 -15.86 23.96 12.67
C TYR A 563 -14.68 23.83 11.69
N PHE A 564 -14.91 24.05 10.41
CA PHE A 564 -13.93 23.89 9.32
C PHE A 564 -13.42 25.23 8.79
N GLY A 565 -13.58 26.28 9.58
CA GLY A 565 -12.96 27.58 9.36
C GLY A 565 -13.82 28.59 8.58
N GLU A 566 -13.19 29.72 8.29
CA GLU A 566 -13.79 30.85 7.59
C GLU A 566 -12.89 31.38 6.47
N GLU A 567 -13.49 31.91 5.40
CA GLU A 567 -12.73 32.46 4.27
C GLU A 567 -13.40 33.71 3.69
N SER A 568 -12.59 34.66 3.20
CA SER A 568 -13.08 35.90 2.57
C SER A 568 -12.88 35.88 1.06
N LEU A 569 -13.94 35.57 0.30
CA LEU A 569 -13.88 35.50 -1.17
C LEU A 569 -14.55 36.71 -1.83
N SER A 570 -14.02 37.09 -2.99
CA SER A 570 -14.59 38.15 -3.83
C SER A 570 -14.92 37.64 -5.23
N ALA A 571 -15.91 38.22 -5.91
CA ALA A 571 -16.25 37.82 -7.28
C ALA A 571 -15.01 37.86 -8.19
N GLY A 572 -14.75 36.76 -8.88
CA GLY A 572 -13.57 36.51 -9.70
C GLY A 572 -12.38 35.88 -8.95
N PHE A 573 -12.57 35.39 -7.73
CA PHE A 573 -11.51 34.73 -6.95
C PHE A 573 -10.87 33.56 -7.72
N GLN A 574 -9.63 33.25 -7.37
CA GLN A 574 -8.86 32.11 -7.90
C GLN A 574 -8.08 31.45 -6.75
N PRO A 575 -7.97 30.12 -6.70
CA PRO A 575 -8.61 29.16 -7.61
C PRO A 575 -10.15 29.15 -7.47
N ASN A 576 -10.87 28.83 -8.55
CA ASN A 576 -12.33 28.72 -8.58
C ASN A 576 -12.72 27.39 -9.25
N PRO A 577 -13.37 26.44 -8.55
CA PRO A 577 -13.92 26.57 -7.20
C PRO A 577 -12.85 26.67 -6.10
N HIS A 578 -13.25 27.24 -4.96
CA HIS A 578 -12.55 27.13 -3.68
C HIS A 578 -13.10 25.90 -2.96
N SER A 579 -12.24 25.06 -2.42
CA SER A 579 -12.61 23.77 -1.85
C SER A 579 -12.07 23.64 -0.43
N VAL A 580 -12.89 23.08 0.46
CA VAL A 580 -12.57 22.80 1.85
C VAL A 580 -13.07 21.39 2.17
N SER A 581 -12.21 20.53 2.71
CA SER A 581 -12.61 19.20 3.17
C SER A 581 -13.30 19.34 4.53
N ILE A 582 -14.52 18.79 4.64
CA ILE A 582 -15.34 18.86 5.84
C ILE A 582 -16.03 17.52 6.10
N THR A 583 -16.45 17.29 7.33
CA THR A 583 -17.25 16.12 7.73
C THR A 583 -18.68 16.57 7.97
N ALA A 584 -19.61 16.04 7.20
CA ALA A 584 -21.04 16.31 7.31
C ALA A 584 -21.68 15.47 8.42
N GLY A 585 -22.70 16.02 9.09
CA GLY A 585 -23.45 15.32 10.14
C GLY A 585 -23.60 16.15 11.40
N GLY A 586 -24.31 15.61 12.40
CA GLY A 586 -24.40 16.23 13.72
C GLY A 586 -25.68 15.88 14.47
N SER A 587 -25.94 16.58 15.57
CA SER A 587 -27.00 16.24 16.52
C SER A 587 -28.29 17.06 16.34
N VAL A 588 -28.29 18.10 15.49
CA VAL A 588 -29.45 18.97 15.24
C VAL A 588 -30.33 18.38 14.15
N ASP A 589 -31.53 17.93 14.52
CA ASP A 589 -32.57 17.53 13.55
C ASP A 589 -33.11 18.76 12.79
N LEU A 590 -32.80 18.81 11.50
CA LEU A 590 -33.16 19.91 10.59
C LEU A 590 -34.67 20.00 10.35
N SER A 591 -35.41 18.90 10.52
CA SER A 591 -36.88 18.89 10.35
C SER A 591 -37.60 19.64 11.46
N THR A 592 -36.92 19.90 12.58
CA THR A 592 -37.43 20.67 13.72
C THR A 592 -37.11 22.16 13.65
N GLN A 593 -36.32 22.58 12.64
CA GLN A 593 -35.89 23.96 12.45
C GLN A 593 -36.85 24.76 11.56
N ASP A 594 -36.93 26.07 11.76
CA ASP A 594 -37.74 26.98 10.92
C ASP A 594 -37.01 27.37 9.61
N ILE A 595 -36.47 26.38 8.92
CA ILE A 595 -35.62 26.52 7.70
C ILE A 595 -36.28 25.93 6.44
N GLY A 596 -37.56 25.54 6.52
CA GLY A 596 -38.31 24.92 5.42
C GLY A 596 -38.48 23.41 5.57
N SER A 597 -38.85 22.72 4.49
CA SER A 597 -38.92 21.25 4.45
C SER A 597 -37.51 20.68 4.20
N CYS A 598 -36.68 20.71 5.24
CA CYS A 598 -35.32 20.19 5.25
C CYS A 598 -35.30 18.95 6.14
N TYR A 599 -34.70 17.85 5.68
CA TYR A 599 -34.59 16.60 6.43
C TYR A 599 -33.11 16.24 6.54
N GLY A 600 -32.72 15.74 7.72
CA GLY A 600 -31.33 15.38 8.03
C GLY A 600 -30.86 15.96 9.34
N HIS A 601 -29.60 15.73 9.64
CA HIS A 601 -28.96 16.03 10.91
C HIS A 601 -27.64 16.77 10.67
N ALA A 602 -27.52 17.97 11.25
CA ALA A 602 -26.33 18.81 11.14
C ALA A 602 -25.79 19.18 12.52
N ALA A 603 -24.58 19.74 12.56
CA ALA A 603 -24.01 20.24 13.79
C ALA A 603 -24.69 21.54 14.27
N GLU A 604 -24.50 21.90 15.54
CA GLU A 604 -25.10 23.11 16.12
C GLU A 604 -24.48 24.38 15.53
N ALA A 605 -23.15 24.48 15.51
CA ALA A 605 -22.42 25.56 14.87
C ALA A 605 -22.25 25.32 13.35
N PRO A 606 -22.00 26.36 12.53
CA PRO A 606 -21.75 26.19 11.10
C PRO A 606 -20.52 25.31 10.86
N ASP A 607 -20.51 24.56 9.77
CA ASP A 607 -19.32 23.85 9.34
C ASP A 607 -18.33 24.81 8.66
N PHE A 608 -18.83 25.80 7.92
CA PHE A 608 -17.98 26.77 7.24
C PHE A 608 -18.62 28.16 7.20
N ARG A 609 -17.80 29.21 7.32
CA ARG A 609 -18.25 30.60 7.18
C ARG A 609 -17.59 31.29 5.98
N LEU A 610 -18.40 31.78 5.06
CA LEU A 610 -17.95 32.53 3.89
C LEU A 610 -18.25 34.01 4.05
N GLN A 611 -17.22 34.85 4.03
CA GLN A 611 -17.35 36.29 3.88
C GLN A 611 -17.27 36.69 2.41
N TRP A 612 -18.43 36.81 1.76
CA TRP A 612 -18.53 37.05 0.31
C TRP A 612 -18.58 38.54 -0.04
N SER A 613 -17.85 38.93 -1.10
CA SER A 613 -17.91 40.27 -1.68
C SER A 613 -18.07 40.25 -3.20
N GLY A 614 -19.28 40.51 -3.70
CA GLY A 614 -19.56 40.40 -5.12
C GLY A 614 -21.03 40.62 -5.49
N SER A 615 -21.36 40.47 -6.77
CA SER A 615 -22.75 40.46 -7.26
C SER A 615 -22.97 39.41 -8.35
N SER A 616 -22.04 38.44 -8.46
CA SER A 616 -22.13 37.32 -9.38
C SER A 616 -22.97 36.19 -8.80
N ASN A 617 -23.26 35.18 -9.62
CA ASN A 617 -23.94 33.98 -9.16
C ASN A 617 -22.96 33.13 -8.35
N LEU A 618 -23.35 32.71 -7.15
CA LEU A 618 -22.52 31.91 -6.23
C LEU A 618 -23.13 30.52 -6.07
N ARG A 619 -22.36 29.46 -6.28
CA ARG A 619 -22.78 28.08 -5.96
C ARG A 619 -21.98 27.59 -4.76
N ILE A 620 -22.68 27.04 -3.77
CA ILE A 620 -22.11 26.36 -2.60
C ILE A 620 -22.64 24.93 -2.64
N ALA A 621 -21.78 23.94 -2.77
CA ALA A 621 -22.18 22.54 -2.92
C ALA A 621 -21.22 21.61 -2.18
N PHE A 622 -21.73 20.49 -1.68
CA PHE A 622 -20.92 19.47 -1.03
C PHE A 622 -20.89 18.20 -1.88
N THR A 623 -19.81 17.44 -1.79
CA THR A 623 -19.67 16.15 -2.47
C THR A 623 -19.09 15.16 -1.49
N ALA A 624 -19.89 14.15 -1.13
CA ALA A 624 -19.45 13.05 -0.27
C ALA A 624 -18.33 12.23 -0.94
N SER A 625 -17.41 11.70 -0.13
CA SER A 625 -16.29 10.87 -0.59
C SER A 625 -16.74 9.49 -1.06
N SER A 626 -17.82 8.94 -0.49
CA SER A 626 -18.38 7.64 -0.89
C SER A 626 -19.66 7.80 -1.71
N THR A 627 -19.83 6.94 -2.71
CA THR A 627 -21.05 6.91 -3.52
C THR A 627 -22.17 6.24 -2.74
N GLY A 628 -23.28 6.95 -2.54
CA GLY A 628 -24.46 6.43 -1.84
C GLY A 628 -24.73 7.10 -0.50
N ASP A 629 -23.78 7.89 0.00
CA ASP A 629 -23.96 8.72 1.18
C ASP A 629 -24.94 9.86 0.86
N ASP A 630 -25.90 10.07 1.76
CA ASP A 630 -26.99 11.02 1.58
C ASP A 630 -26.75 12.22 2.51
N THR A 631 -26.53 13.39 1.91
CA THR A 631 -26.12 14.59 2.63
C THR A 631 -27.02 15.77 2.32
N VAL A 632 -27.10 16.72 3.25
CA VAL A 632 -27.95 17.90 3.15
C VAL A 632 -27.13 19.15 3.41
N ILE A 633 -27.36 20.22 2.65
CA ILE A 633 -26.71 21.53 2.89
C ILE A 633 -27.74 22.53 3.39
N VAL A 634 -27.36 23.28 4.43
CA VAL A 634 -28.13 24.43 4.94
C VAL A 634 -27.24 25.67 4.91
N VAL A 635 -27.78 26.79 4.45
CA VAL A 635 -27.05 28.06 4.39
C VAL A 635 -27.89 29.20 4.94
N ASN A 636 -27.36 29.94 5.91
CA ASN A 636 -27.87 31.25 6.30
C ASN A 636 -27.21 32.34 5.45
N ASP A 637 -28.00 33.09 4.69
CA ASP A 637 -27.49 34.15 3.80
C ASP A 637 -27.26 35.48 4.54
N PRO A 638 -26.56 36.47 3.94
CA PRO A 638 -26.26 37.75 4.58
C PRO A 638 -27.49 38.60 4.97
N ASN A 639 -28.66 38.30 4.42
CA ASN A 639 -29.90 38.96 4.75
C ASN A 639 -30.66 38.24 5.88
N GLY A 640 -30.10 37.13 6.39
CA GLY A 640 -30.67 36.28 7.42
C GLY A 640 -31.71 35.28 6.90
N ASN A 641 -31.78 35.03 5.58
CA ASN A 641 -32.67 33.99 5.06
C ASN A 641 -31.96 32.63 5.09
N TRP A 642 -32.71 31.60 5.47
CA TRP A 642 -32.23 30.21 5.48
C TRP A 642 -32.61 29.50 4.18
N HIS A 643 -31.67 28.71 3.67
CA HIS A 643 -31.79 27.93 2.45
C HIS A 643 -31.35 26.51 2.74
N CYS A 644 -32.06 25.52 2.21
CA CYS A 644 -31.70 24.11 2.34
C CYS A 644 -31.86 23.38 1.01
N ASN A 645 -30.99 22.42 0.74
CA ASN A 645 -31.13 21.45 -0.34
C ASN A 645 -30.42 20.15 0.04
N ASP A 646 -31.04 19.00 -0.22
CA ASP A 646 -30.51 17.65 -0.03
C ASP A 646 -30.00 17.05 -1.36
N ASP A 647 -30.71 17.25 -2.46
CA ASP A 647 -30.38 16.60 -3.74
C ASP A 647 -30.15 17.60 -4.89
N LEU A 648 -28.95 18.17 -5.00
CA LEU A 648 -28.59 18.97 -6.18
C LEU A 648 -28.12 18.09 -7.34
N GLU A 649 -27.24 17.12 -7.07
CA GLU A 649 -26.68 16.17 -8.05
C GLU A 649 -26.61 14.76 -7.45
N GLY A 650 -27.60 13.91 -7.75
CA GLY A 650 -27.73 12.62 -7.06
C GLY A 650 -28.16 12.84 -5.60
N LEU A 651 -27.43 12.25 -4.66
CA LEU A 651 -27.58 12.40 -3.20
C LEU A 651 -26.70 13.52 -2.61
N ASN A 652 -26.04 14.31 -3.48
CA ASN A 652 -25.15 15.38 -3.07
C ASN A 652 -25.88 16.75 -3.08
N PRO A 653 -25.78 17.53 -1.99
CA PRO A 653 -26.52 18.76 -1.83
C PRO A 653 -25.81 19.97 -2.42
N GLY A 654 -26.58 21.03 -2.68
CA GLY A 654 -26.00 22.31 -3.06
C GLY A 654 -27.01 23.41 -3.34
N LEU A 655 -26.58 24.66 -3.22
CA LEU A 655 -27.39 25.85 -3.39
C LEU A 655 -26.73 26.81 -4.39
N THR A 656 -27.56 27.44 -5.23
CA THR A 656 -27.12 28.49 -6.16
C THR A 656 -27.82 29.80 -5.87
N PHE A 657 -27.05 30.80 -5.45
CA PHE A 657 -27.49 32.16 -5.19
C PHE A 657 -27.31 33.02 -6.44
N ASN A 658 -28.41 33.40 -7.08
CA ASN A 658 -28.37 34.29 -8.23
C ASN A 658 -28.09 35.73 -7.78
N SER A 659 -27.03 36.35 -8.32
CA SER A 659 -26.56 37.67 -7.89
C SER A 659 -26.37 37.75 -6.37
N ALA A 660 -25.54 36.85 -5.83
CA ALA A 660 -25.31 36.66 -4.41
C ALA A 660 -24.97 37.98 -3.71
N ALA A 661 -25.72 38.31 -2.65
CA ALA A 661 -25.52 39.51 -1.85
C ALA A 661 -24.17 39.44 -1.14
N SER A 662 -23.41 40.54 -1.11
CA SER A 662 -22.19 40.62 -0.29
C SER A 662 -22.52 40.53 1.20
N GLY A 663 -21.71 39.79 1.95
CA GLY A 663 -21.80 39.63 3.40
C GLY A 663 -21.48 38.20 3.83
N GLN A 664 -21.86 37.86 5.06
CA GLN A 664 -21.59 36.57 5.69
C GLN A 664 -22.61 35.51 5.23
N TYR A 665 -22.10 34.36 4.80
CA TYR A 665 -22.87 33.13 4.59
C TYR A 665 -22.36 32.10 5.60
N ASP A 666 -23.26 31.58 6.43
CA ASP A 666 -22.97 30.47 7.34
C ASP A 666 -23.47 29.17 6.70
N VAL A 667 -22.62 28.15 6.63
CA VAL A 667 -22.86 26.92 5.87
C VAL A 667 -22.78 25.72 6.81
N TRP A 668 -23.82 24.88 6.80
CA TRP A 668 -23.85 23.58 7.44
C TRP A 668 -23.98 22.50 6.37
N VAL A 669 -23.29 21.37 6.57
CA VAL A 669 -23.50 20.14 5.84
C VAL A 669 -23.87 19.04 6.83
N GLY A 670 -25.10 18.55 6.70
CA GLY A 670 -25.63 17.45 7.49
C GLY A 670 -25.63 16.13 6.74
N SER A 671 -25.84 15.05 7.49
CA SER A 671 -26.18 13.73 6.96
C SER A 671 -27.69 13.56 6.92
N TYR A 672 -28.20 12.70 6.05
CA TYR A 672 -29.63 12.41 6.00
C TYR A 672 -30.09 11.59 7.22
N SER A 673 -29.23 10.69 7.72
CA SER A 673 -29.52 9.82 8.87
C SER A 673 -28.93 10.36 10.17
N GLU A 674 -29.64 10.18 11.29
CA GLU A 674 -29.12 10.55 12.62
C GLU A 674 -27.85 9.77 12.97
N GLY A 675 -26.82 10.47 13.45
CA GLY A 675 -25.56 9.87 13.91
C GLY A 675 -24.61 9.41 12.80
N GLU A 676 -24.94 9.68 11.54
CA GLU A 676 -24.07 9.42 10.40
C GLU A 676 -23.12 10.61 10.19
N TYR A 677 -21.82 10.34 10.03
CA TYR A 677 -20.79 11.32 9.73
C TYR A 677 -20.14 11.01 8.39
N ILE A 678 -20.21 11.95 7.44
CA ILE A 678 -19.86 11.72 6.04
C ILE A 678 -18.74 12.68 5.64
N GLU A 679 -17.57 12.15 5.35
CA GLU A 679 -16.46 12.96 4.83
C GLU A 679 -16.73 13.39 3.38
N GLY A 680 -16.31 14.60 3.04
CA GLY A 680 -16.39 15.09 1.67
C GLY A 680 -15.82 16.49 1.49
N ASN A 681 -16.08 17.07 0.33
CA ASN A 681 -15.55 18.38 -0.05
C ASN A 681 -16.68 19.41 -0.23
N LEU A 682 -16.61 20.49 0.55
CA LEU A 682 -17.40 21.71 0.33
C LEU A 682 -16.74 22.54 -0.78
N THR A 683 -17.51 22.89 -1.80
CA THR A 683 -17.06 23.68 -2.94
C THR A 683 -17.84 24.99 -3.05
N ILE A 684 -17.10 26.10 -3.16
CA ILE A 684 -17.61 27.44 -3.37
C ILE A 684 -17.19 27.87 -4.76
N ARG A 685 -18.15 28.18 -5.64
CA ARG A 685 -17.91 28.51 -7.04
C ARG A 685 -18.50 29.86 -7.43
N ASP A 686 -17.66 30.76 -7.93
CA ASP A 686 -18.14 31.98 -8.59
C ASP A 686 -18.49 31.69 -10.05
N MET A 687 -19.73 31.96 -10.42
CA MET A 687 -20.29 31.72 -11.76
C MET A 687 -20.30 33.00 -12.62
N SER A 688 -19.47 34.00 -12.30
CA SER A 688 -19.33 35.21 -13.12
C SER A 688 -19.01 34.87 -14.59
N SER A 689 -19.82 35.41 -15.50
CA SER A 689 -19.88 35.00 -16.91
C SER A 689 -18.56 35.17 -17.67
N ASN A 690 -17.97 34.04 -18.12
CA ASN A 690 -17.16 33.85 -19.33
C ASN A 690 -16.51 35.10 -19.99
N ALA A 691 -15.61 35.78 -19.28
CA ALA A 691 -14.75 36.80 -19.87
C ALA A 691 -13.35 36.71 -19.26
N ASN A 692 -12.51 35.79 -19.80
CA ASN A 692 -11.04 35.96 -19.98
C ASN A 692 -10.28 34.65 -20.28
N SER A 693 -10.90 33.63 -20.89
CA SER A 693 -10.18 32.41 -21.35
C SER A 693 -9.27 32.61 -22.58
N LYS A 694 -9.07 33.85 -23.07
CA LYS A 694 -8.22 34.12 -24.25
C LYS A 694 -6.84 34.72 -23.99
N LEU A 695 -6.49 35.03 -22.75
CA LEU A 695 -5.17 35.61 -22.40
C LEU A 695 -4.38 34.83 -21.33
N ALA A 696 -5.00 33.89 -20.61
CA ALA A 696 -4.32 33.11 -19.57
C ALA A 696 -3.56 31.87 -20.07
N MET A 697 -3.66 31.53 -21.36
CA MET A 697 -2.99 30.37 -21.96
C MET A 697 -1.67 30.71 -22.67
N MET A 698 -1.24 31.97 -22.74
CA MET A 698 0.00 32.37 -23.44
C MET A 698 1.17 32.82 -22.52
N GLU A 699 1.00 32.92 -21.20
CA GLU A 699 2.07 33.44 -20.31
C GLU A 699 2.52 32.51 -19.15
N ARG A 700 2.05 31.26 -19.05
CA ARG A 700 2.45 30.32 -17.97
C ARG A 700 3.52 29.29 -18.36
N ASN A 701 4.41 29.61 -19.30
CA ASN A 701 5.56 28.75 -19.65
C ASN A 701 6.85 29.05 -18.86
N ASN A 702 6.82 29.83 -17.78
CA ASN A 702 8.00 30.01 -16.93
C ASN A 702 7.60 30.23 -15.46
N ASN A 703 8.04 29.29 -14.61
CA ASN A 703 7.92 29.23 -13.15
C ASN A 703 6.56 28.81 -12.57
N ILE A 704 6.43 27.53 -12.20
CA ILE A 704 6.43 27.02 -10.80
C ILE A 704 6.53 25.48 -10.88
N ALA A 705 7.61 24.92 -10.33
CA ALA A 705 7.63 23.59 -9.71
C ALA A 705 7.41 23.84 -8.20
N PRO A 706 6.75 22.96 -7.42
CA PRO A 706 6.90 21.49 -7.44
C PRO A 706 5.57 20.71 -7.39
N GLN A 707 5.38 19.80 -8.35
CA GLN A 707 4.48 18.62 -8.31
C GLN A 707 5.08 17.62 -9.31
N LEU A 708 6.21 17.01 -8.94
CA LEU A 708 6.99 16.07 -9.74
C LEU A 708 6.78 14.68 -9.15
N SER A 709 5.74 13.98 -9.58
CA SER A 709 5.62 12.51 -9.37
C SER A 709 4.58 11.86 -10.30
N VAL A 710 3.55 12.58 -10.75
CA VAL A 710 2.52 11.99 -11.63
C VAL A 710 2.78 12.22 -13.13
N LEU A 711 3.50 13.29 -13.50
CA LEU A 711 3.85 13.58 -14.90
C LEU A 711 5.02 12.75 -15.43
N GLN A 712 5.81 12.11 -14.56
CA GLN A 712 7.00 11.35 -14.97
C GLN A 712 6.65 9.94 -15.43
N ARG A 713 5.72 9.25 -14.73
CA ARG A 713 5.22 7.92 -15.13
C ARG A 713 4.53 7.87 -16.51
N TYR A 714 4.09 9.01 -17.05
CA TYR A 714 3.46 9.06 -18.38
C TYR A 714 4.41 9.50 -19.51
N ASN A 715 5.60 10.02 -19.19
CA ASN A 715 6.62 10.33 -20.20
C ASN A 715 7.43 9.08 -20.62
N ASP A 716 7.35 7.99 -19.84
CA ASP A 716 8.04 6.72 -20.14
C ASP A 716 7.29 5.86 -21.19
N LEU A 717 6.14 6.34 -21.68
CA LEU A 717 5.43 5.80 -22.86
C LEU A 717 5.84 6.50 -24.17
N GLU A 718 7.11 6.91 -24.34
CA GLU A 718 7.68 7.28 -25.64
C GLU A 718 7.81 6.05 -26.56
N GLY A 719 6.65 5.58 -27.01
CA GLY A 719 6.48 4.56 -28.04
C GLY A 719 5.13 4.65 -28.75
N ILE A 720 4.12 5.28 -28.14
CA ILE A 720 2.80 5.48 -28.74
C ILE A 720 2.48 6.96 -28.77
N GLY A 721 3.02 7.66 -29.77
CA GLY A 721 2.53 8.99 -30.13
C GLY A 721 1.03 8.95 -30.44
N PRO A 722 0.33 10.10 -30.43
CA PRO A 722 -1.11 10.13 -30.59
C PRO A 722 -1.51 9.49 -31.92
N THR A 723 -2.57 8.66 -31.89
CA THR A 723 -3.00 7.91 -33.07
C THR A 723 -3.56 8.87 -34.12
N HIS A 724 -2.94 8.91 -35.31
CA HIS A 724 -3.39 9.76 -36.41
C HIS A 724 -4.22 8.98 -37.43
N LEU A 725 -5.50 9.33 -37.55
CA LEU A 725 -6.46 8.76 -38.50
C LEU A 725 -6.70 9.73 -39.67
N GLN A 726 -6.78 9.18 -40.87
CA GLN A 726 -7.14 9.90 -42.09
C GLN A 726 -8.33 9.18 -42.74
N LEU A 727 -9.55 9.63 -42.44
CA LEU A 727 -10.77 8.99 -42.95
C LEU A 727 -11.54 9.94 -43.87
N GLN A 728 -12.20 9.35 -44.86
CA GLN A 728 -13.07 10.03 -45.82
C GLN A 728 -14.36 9.22 -45.98
N PRO A 729 -15.46 9.81 -46.47
CA PRO A 729 -16.72 9.09 -46.59
C PRO A 729 -16.61 7.78 -47.39
N GLY A 730 -17.19 6.71 -46.86
CA GLY A 730 -17.13 5.34 -47.39
C GLY A 730 -15.85 4.58 -47.00
N PHE A 731 -15.26 4.84 -45.84
CA PHE A 731 -14.04 4.16 -45.42
C PHE A 731 -14.30 2.68 -45.08
N LEU A 732 -13.29 1.83 -45.27
CA LEU A 732 -13.30 0.43 -44.87
C LEU A 732 -11.96 0.07 -44.22
N PRO A 733 -11.94 -0.77 -43.16
CA PRO A 733 -13.10 -1.37 -42.50
C PRO A 733 -13.95 -0.33 -41.73
N ASP A 734 -15.25 -0.58 -41.62
CA ASP A 734 -16.23 0.20 -40.84
C ASP A 734 -16.92 -0.75 -39.84
N PRO A 735 -16.78 -0.56 -38.49
CA PRO A 735 -16.02 0.50 -37.84
C PRO A 735 -14.50 0.36 -38.06
N HIS A 736 -13.81 1.50 -38.09
CA HIS A 736 -12.36 1.57 -38.00
C HIS A 736 -11.97 1.52 -36.51
N VAL A 737 -11.06 0.63 -36.14
CA VAL A 737 -10.75 0.32 -34.74
C VAL A 737 -9.27 0.57 -34.46
N VAL A 738 -8.99 1.31 -33.38
CA VAL A 738 -7.63 1.56 -32.89
C VAL A 738 -7.56 1.38 -31.37
N GLN A 739 -6.46 0.82 -30.88
CA GLN A 739 -6.21 0.69 -29.44
C GLN A 739 -5.77 2.06 -28.91
N VAL A 740 -6.41 2.55 -27.87
CA VAL A 740 -6.09 3.83 -27.24
C VAL A 740 -6.22 3.60 -25.74
N PRO A 741 -5.20 3.88 -24.90
CA PRO A 741 -5.37 3.82 -23.45
C PRO A 741 -6.22 5.01 -22.97
N ALA A 742 -7.07 4.74 -21.98
CA ALA A 742 -7.94 5.72 -21.35
C ALA A 742 -7.48 6.00 -19.92
N GLY A 743 -7.51 7.25 -19.52
CA GLY A 743 -7.08 7.71 -18.19
C GLY A 743 -6.50 9.12 -18.26
N GLY A 744 -6.02 9.60 -17.12
CA GLY A 744 -5.21 10.81 -17.03
C GLY A 744 -5.50 11.65 -15.80
N PRO A 745 -4.75 12.75 -15.59
CA PRO A 745 -4.85 13.56 -14.38
C PRO A 745 -5.81 14.75 -14.52
N VAL A 746 -6.32 15.04 -15.72
CA VAL A 746 -7.12 16.25 -15.98
C VAL A 746 -8.59 15.96 -15.81
N ASP A 747 -9.18 16.46 -14.73
CA ASP A 747 -10.62 16.42 -14.48
C ASP A 747 -11.39 17.16 -15.59
N VAL A 748 -12.21 16.44 -16.36
CA VAL A 748 -13.04 16.96 -17.46
C VAL A 748 -14.09 17.96 -16.96
N SER A 749 -14.63 17.75 -15.75
CA SER A 749 -15.66 18.59 -15.17
C SER A 749 -15.14 20.00 -14.86
N SER A 750 -13.83 20.10 -14.53
CA SER A 750 -13.13 21.37 -14.32
C SER A 750 -12.89 22.17 -15.61
N GLN A 751 -13.03 21.54 -16.79
CA GLN A 751 -12.72 22.16 -18.09
C GLN A 751 -13.94 22.83 -18.74
N ASN A 752 -15.13 22.75 -18.15
CA ASN A 752 -16.38 23.30 -18.69
C ASN A 752 -16.73 22.72 -20.08
N ILE A 753 -16.39 21.45 -20.30
CA ILE A 753 -16.65 20.69 -21.52
C ILE A 753 -17.84 19.76 -21.26
N GLY A 754 -19.05 20.22 -21.54
CA GLY A 754 -20.27 19.42 -21.36
C GLY A 754 -20.57 19.03 -19.90
N SER A 755 -21.31 17.94 -19.72
CA SER A 755 -21.77 17.43 -18.42
C SER A 755 -21.10 16.13 -17.99
N CYS A 756 -19.89 15.86 -18.50
CA CYS A 756 -19.24 14.57 -18.30
C CYS A 756 -18.33 14.58 -17.09
N PHE A 757 -18.27 13.44 -16.41
CA PHE A 757 -17.44 13.21 -15.25
C PHE A 757 -16.30 12.26 -15.61
N GLY A 758 -15.13 12.49 -15.02
CA GLY A 758 -13.95 11.69 -15.24
C GLY A 758 -12.71 12.49 -15.59
N TYR A 759 -11.61 11.78 -15.81
CA TYR A 759 -10.28 12.33 -15.96
C TYR A 759 -9.65 11.88 -17.27
N VAL A 760 -9.13 12.84 -18.03
CA VAL A 760 -8.46 12.63 -19.32
C VAL A 760 -7.00 13.06 -19.25
N MET A 761 -6.23 12.67 -20.26
CA MET A 761 -4.88 13.19 -20.46
C MET A 761 -4.87 14.68 -20.80
N SER A 762 -3.77 15.35 -20.47
CA SER A 762 -3.54 16.76 -20.84
C SER A 762 -3.39 16.99 -22.35
N SER A 763 -3.19 15.93 -23.13
CA SER A 763 -3.09 15.96 -24.60
C SER A 763 -3.97 14.88 -25.25
N PRO A 764 -4.49 15.10 -26.47
CA PRO A 764 -5.39 14.14 -27.11
C PRO A 764 -4.64 12.87 -27.51
N GLN A 765 -5.21 11.71 -27.18
CA GLN A 765 -4.63 10.41 -27.53
C GLN A 765 -4.88 10.03 -29.00
N ALA A 766 -5.87 10.65 -29.68
CA ALA A 766 -6.07 10.45 -31.12
C ALA A 766 -6.45 11.75 -31.86
N TYR A 767 -5.99 11.84 -33.11
CA TYR A 767 -6.36 12.88 -34.07
C TYR A 767 -7.01 12.25 -35.30
N LEU A 768 -8.22 12.67 -35.64
CA LEU A 768 -8.88 12.25 -36.88
C LEU A 768 -8.99 13.43 -37.84
N ASN A 769 -8.35 13.34 -39.01
CA ASN A 769 -8.61 14.26 -40.11
C ASN A 769 -9.77 13.71 -40.95
N TRP A 770 -10.95 14.27 -40.76
CA TRP A 770 -12.18 13.87 -41.44
C TRP A 770 -12.43 14.74 -42.68
N GLN A 771 -12.50 14.12 -43.85
CA GLN A 771 -12.73 14.81 -45.13
C GLN A 771 -14.20 14.75 -45.61
N GLY A 772 -15.13 14.32 -44.76
CA GLY A 772 -16.55 14.26 -45.11
C GLY A 772 -17.29 15.56 -44.86
N ASN A 773 -18.10 15.99 -45.82
CA ASN A 773 -18.91 17.20 -45.70
C ASN A 773 -20.35 16.83 -45.31
N GLY A 774 -20.60 16.64 -44.01
CA GLY A 774 -21.96 16.47 -43.44
C GLY A 774 -22.54 15.05 -43.46
N GLY A 775 -21.70 14.00 -43.50
CA GLY A 775 -22.12 12.61 -43.30
C GLY A 775 -22.23 12.24 -41.80
N ALA A 776 -22.86 11.10 -41.49
CA ALA A 776 -22.88 10.57 -40.13
C ALA A 776 -21.49 10.10 -39.72
N LEU A 777 -21.09 10.36 -38.47
CA LEU A 777 -19.83 9.90 -37.91
C LEU A 777 -20.03 9.60 -36.43
N ASN A 778 -19.75 8.38 -36.01
CA ASN A 778 -19.96 7.89 -34.67
C ASN A 778 -18.63 7.45 -34.06
N PHE A 779 -18.39 7.87 -32.83
CA PHE A 779 -17.26 7.47 -32.01
C PHE A 779 -17.78 6.65 -30.85
N ALA A 780 -17.13 5.53 -30.56
CA ALA A 780 -17.39 4.73 -29.38
C ALA A 780 -16.06 4.25 -28.82
N TYR A 781 -15.95 4.18 -27.50
CA TYR A 781 -14.83 3.50 -26.85
C TYR A 781 -15.35 2.27 -26.14
N GLU A 782 -14.71 1.12 -26.35
CA GLU A 782 -15.03 -0.11 -25.63
C GLU A 782 -13.89 -0.38 -24.66
N ALA A 783 -14.15 -0.17 -23.36
CA ALA A 783 -13.20 -0.48 -22.31
C ALA A 783 -13.12 -2.00 -22.09
N ASN A 784 -11.90 -2.52 -21.86
CA ASN A 784 -11.73 -3.93 -21.48
C ASN A 784 -12.21 -4.18 -20.03
N SER A 785 -12.18 -3.14 -19.19
CA SER A 785 -12.62 -3.12 -17.79
C SER A 785 -12.68 -1.67 -17.28
N GLY A 786 -13.61 -1.35 -16.37
CA GLY A 786 -13.75 0.00 -15.80
C GLY A 786 -14.71 0.90 -16.58
N ASP A 787 -14.86 2.12 -16.10
CA ASP A 787 -15.78 3.13 -16.63
C ASP A 787 -14.98 4.24 -17.32
N ALA A 788 -15.30 4.52 -18.58
CA ALA A 788 -14.50 5.38 -19.44
C ALA A 788 -15.26 6.64 -19.86
N VAL A 789 -14.54 7.76 -19.97
CA VAL A 789 -15.07 9.03 -20.49
C VAL A 789 -14.46 9.36 -21.84
N MET A 790 -15.24 9.94 -22.75
CA MET A 790 -14.74 10.42 -24.05
C MET A 790 -14.97 11.92 -24.19
N VAL A 791 -13.95 12.64 -24.64
CA VAL A 791 -14.02 14.06 -25.00
C VAL A 791 -13.53 14.25 -26.42
N ILE A 792 -14.28 15.00 -27.22
CA ILE A 792 -13.95 15.29 -28.63
C ILE A 792 -14.04 16.79 -28.88
N ASN A 793 -12.95 17.37 -29.42
CA ASN A 793 -12.99 18.64 -30.12
C ASN A 793 -13.25 18.36 -31.61
N ASP A 794 -14.37 18.83 -32.16
CA ASP A 794 -14.75 18.57 -33.55
C ASP A 794 -13.97 19.44 -34.56
N GLY A 795 -14.11 19.15 -35.85
CA GLY A 795 -13.43 19.89 -36.92
C GLY A 795 -13.73 21.40 -36.98
N ASN A 796 -14.73 21.91 -36.27
CA ASN A 796 -15.07 23.33 -36.15
C ASN A 796 -14.57 23.96 -34.83
N GLY A 797 -13.99 23.19 -33.92
CA GLY A 797 -13.55 23.66 -32.61
C GLY A 797 -14.60 23.52 -31.51
N ASN A 798 -15.73 22.84 -31.74
CA ASN A 798 -16.73 22.63 -30.68
C ASN A 798 -16.38 21.39 -29.87
N TRP A 799 -16.59 21.49 -28.57
CA TRP A 799 -16.32 20.40 -27.63
C TRP A 799 -17.57 19.58 -27.38
N HIS A 800 -17.37 18.27 -27.35
CA HIS A 800 -18.39 17.25 -27.08
C HIS A 800 -17.80 16.31 -26.03
N CYS A 801 -18.62 15.81 -25.14
CA CYS A 801 -18.22 14.78 -24.21
C CYS A 801 -19.34 13.76 -24.04
N ASN A 802 -19.00 12.53 -23.67
CA ASN A 802 -19.92 11.54 -23.15
C ASN A 802 -19.17 10.57 -22.24
N ASP A 803 -19.77 10.19 -21.12
CA ASP A 803 -19.34 9.14 -20.19
C ASP A 803 -20.24 7.89 -20.32
N ASP A 804 -21.56 8.05 -20.46
CA ASP A 804 -22.51 6.91 -20.38
C ASP A 804 -23.38 6.67 -21.63
N PHE A 805 -22.79 6.34 -22.79
CA PHE A 805 -23.61 6.13 -24.00
C PHE A 805 -24.43 4.83 -23.97
N ASN A 806 -23.98 3.78 -23.27
CA ASN A 806 -24.71 2.52 -23.06
C ASN A 806 -24.66 2.01 -21.60
N GLY A 807 -24.38 2.91 -20.66
CA GLY A 807 -24.35 2.64 -19.22
C GLY A 807 -23.04 2.05 -18.66
N ILE A 808 -21.96 1.99 -19.46
CA ILE A 808 -20.57 1.68 -19.04
C ILE A 808 -19.54 2.32 -20.01
N ASP A 809 -19.85 2.33 -21.31
CA ASP A 809 -18.92 2.77 -22.36
C ASP A 809 -19.37 4.11 -23.03
N PRO A 810 -18.44 5.04 -23.30
CA PRO A 810 -18.77 6.34 -23.86
C PRO A 810 -18.88 6.33 -25.39
N GLY A 811 -19.73 7.21 -25.92
CA GLY A 811 -19.95 7.32 -27.36
C GLY A 811 -20.52 8.66 -27.80
N ILE A 812 -19.96 9.23 -28.87
CA ILE A 812 -20.38 10.53 -29.42
C ILE A 812 -20.78 10.34 -30.88
N SER A 813 -22.01 10.71 -31.22
CA SER A 813 -22.58 10.53 -32.55
C SER A 813 -22.88 11.87 -33.22
N PHE A 814 -22.37 12.06 -34.43
CA PHE A 814 -22.63 13.22 -35.27
C PHE A 814 -23.56 12.83 -36.42
N SER A 815 -24.77 13.38 -36.47
CA SER A 815 -25.69 13.17 -37.61
C SER A 815 -25.22 13.88 -38.90
N SER A 816 -24.36 14.90 -38.76
CA SER A 816 -23.73 15.63 -39.85
C SER A 816 -22.37 16.18 -39.37
N ALA A 817 -21.32 15.37 -39.47
CA ALA A 817 -19.98 15.69 -39.02
C ALA A 817 -19.30 16.77 -39.90
N PRO A 818 -18.79 17.88 -39.34
CA PRO A 818 -18.01 18.86 -40.08
C PRO A 818 -16.67 18.30 -40.54
N SER A 819 -16.24 18.61 -41.76
CA SER A 819 -14.88 18.29 -42.21
C SER A 819 -13.84 19.05 -41.38
N GLY A 820 -12.77 18.39 -40.95
CA GLY A 820 -11.71 19.02 -40.17
C GLY A 820 -10.92 18.03 -39.33
N VAL A 821 -10.04 18.56 -38.48
CA VAL A 821 -9.26 17.75 -37.53
C VAL A 821 -10.02 17.65 -36.23
N TYR A 822 -10.39 16.43 -35.88
CA TYR A 822 -10.95 16.07 -34.59
C TYR A 822 -9.82 15.71 -33.64
N GLN A 823 -9.90 16.21 -32.41
CA GLN A 823 -8.99 15.84 -31.31
C GLN A 823 -9.80 15.03 -30.31
N ILE A 824 -9.30 13.85 -29.96
CA ILE A 824 -10.06 12.85 -29.20
C ILE A 824 -9.25 12.50 -27.96
N TRP A 825 -9.90 12.64 -26.81
CA TRP A 825 -9.43 12.17 -25.53
C TRP A 825 -10.31 11.02 -25.05
N VAL A 826 -9.66 10.02 -24.47
CA VAL A 826 -10.34 8.96 -23.73
C VAL A 826 -9.78 8.94 -22.32
N GLY A 827 -10.66 8.89 -21.34
CA GLY A 827 -10.35 9.03 -19.91
C GLY A 827 -10.99 7.92 -19.10
N SER A 828 -10.74 7.93 -17.80
CA SER A 828 -11.37 7.07 -16.80
C SER A 828 -12.33 7.88 -15.93
N LEU A 829 -13.30 7.24 -15.30
CA LEU A 829 -14.16 7.92 -14.32
C LEU A 829 -13.36 8.36 -13.07
N TYR A 830 -12.38 7.56 -12.64
CA TYR A 830 -11.58 7.82 -11.44
C TYR A 830 -10.17 8.31 -11.77
N GLN A 831 -9.64 9.23 -10.95
CA GLN A 831 -8.31 9.81 -11.14
C GLN A 831 -7.21 8.77 -10.96
N GLY A 832 -6.25 8.72 -11.89
CA GLY A 832 -5.12 7.79 -11.81
C GLY A 832 -5.44 6.34 -12.23
N GLN A 833 -6.67 6.07 -12.68
CA GLN A 833 -7.04 4.77 -13.22
C GLN A 833 -6.68 4.69 -14.71
N ASP A 834 -5.86 3.70 -15.09
CA ASP A 834 -5.55 3.42 -16.48
C ASP A 834 -6.43 2.26 -17.01
N ILE A 835 -7.20 2.54 -18.05
CA ILE A 835 -8.15 1.60 -18.68
C ILE A 835 -7.68 1.29 -20.10
N GLN A 836 -7.41 0.02 -20.38
CA GLN A 836 -7.13 -0.44 -21.75
C GLN A 836 -8.42 -0.64 -22.54
N GLY A 837 -8.47 -0.23 -23.80
CA GLY A 837 -9.67 -0.35 -24.63
C GLY A 837 -9.49 0.08 -26.09
N GLN A 838 -10.61 0.09 -26.82
CA GLN A 838 -10.62 0.28 -28.27
C GLN A 838 -11.48 1.47 -28.68
N LEU A 839 -10.88 2.46 -29.34
CA LEU A 839 -11.60 3.53 -30.02
C LEU A 839 -12.11 3.03 -31.38
N LYS A 840 -13.42 3.12 -31.58
CA LYS A 840 -14.13 2.76 -32.80
C LYS A 840 -14.71 4.01 -33.45
N VAL A 841 -14.46 4.16 -34.75
CA VAL A 841 -15.02 5.23 -35.59
C VAL A 841 -15.85 4.61 -36.70
N SER A 842 -17.12 5.00 -36.84
CA SER A 842 -18.07 4.41 -37.79
C SER A 842 -18.92 5.45 -38.54
N GLU A 843 -19.32 5.14 -39.77
CA GLU A 843 -20.36 5.90 -40.49
C GLU A 843 -21.77 5.30 -40.31
N ILE A 844 -21.87 4.17 -39.60
CA ILE A 844 -23.11 3.43 -39.32
C ILE A 844 -23.48 3.65 -37.85
N ASN A 845 -24.76 3.89 -37.58
CA ASN A 845 -25.30 4.01 -36.22
C ASN A 845 -25.33 2.69 -35.46
#